data_AF-A0A4Q4X6A5-F1
#
_entry.id   AF-A0A4Q4X6A5-F1
#
_cell.length_a   1.000
_cell.length_b   1.000
_cell.length_c   1.000
_cell.angle_alpha   90.00
_cell.angle_beta   90.00
_cell.angle_gamma   90.00
#
_symmetry.space_group_name_H-M   'P 1'
#
loop_
_entity.id
_entity.type
_entity.pdbx_description
1 polymer ?
#
loop_
_entity_poly.entity_id
_entity_poly.type
_entity_poly.pdbx_seq_one_letter_code
_entity_poly.pdbx_strand_id
1 'polypeptide(L)'
;MATGQEPWYLKSTFPVLFPSHAALTFSEEEFDVFLTTEVSQRQNETTSQRERESGCDSKSSLDESFTLVSSVGQSTTADLREAIEEMRVGASPEPTTTGTDTKGDETPTHPFMAGLKSHGMDATREPQNMENKMFTENGDLANRSTGNPVLDLFSSLERVISGPYLLELLNAAWAEDPLMTLKVIFNARSIHLGKAEKVTFYRCAGWLAQNHPLTLISNLRWLSRPVIEKKVDKEDEDMVIVESKDEDDTTRFDVRNGVSHGYWKDLLNILALSANELLSVVARPEDVLKTVRDEWGEGKGDKEAAKAKRHELRDGRHRKAVERFNSDAVHRTLHIAIARLFVEQLKSDLALLRGDDLKAKKRISLCAKWAPSHGRFHDKHTFIVSTMAELLHPMVGEMDRELYLRHARESYRKDISSLREHLDVVERKLSAKRLDTIKYDRVPSVAMKNYAPIFAKKDNDRFGKYLEQVAEGKMRISGATLLPSTLIRVMRQGEEGRYLITDDPNLTTNEIVADGQWKTLVQRIKDSGSLESSIAVCDVSGSMSWPVFPDGTCPMDSAIGLSLLLAEVTSPPFGGAFITFSAKPEVQTVDLSLPLHEKYRKLKESNWGMNTDFVAVFEDLILPMAQRNKLKPEDMIKRVFVFSDMQFDAAQMGSRGRWDTTAFERVKRGFADAGYEMPQLVFWNLAGGRAGYKHAGTSWHGGGPVPPMPVTVADEGTAIVSGYSQGMLKVLLDNGSFDDTEDEESEQIASTGENADEDGSPVKKRKVDPLSTVRRAVRHKAYDMLKVVD
;
A
#
# COMPACT_ATOMS: atom_id res chain seq x y z
N MET A 1 48.12 28.80 -5.98
CA MET A 1 47.69 29.70 -7.06
C MET A 1 46.38 30.35 -6.65
N ALA A 2 46.34 31.68 -6.75
CA ALA A 2 45.27 32.52 -6.24
C ALA A 2 43.98 32.41 -7.07
N THR A 3 42.86 32.20 -6.38
CA THR A 3 41.66 33.02 -6.60
C THR A 3 41.24 33.53 -5.22
N GLY A 4 41.43 34.83 -4.96
CA GLY A 4 40.98 35.51 -3.74
C GLY A 4 39.46 35.65 -3.65
N GLN A 5 38.72 34.67 -4.17
CA GLN A 5 37.27 34.62 -4.11
C GLN A 5 36.89 33.80 -2.88
N GLU A 6 36.38 34.48 -1.86
CA GLU A 6 35.80 33.82 -0.69
C GLU A 6 34.83 32.71 -1.13
N PRO A 7 34.95 31.48 -0.58
CA PRO A 7 34.17 30.32 -0.99
C PRO A 7 32.67 30.58 -1.05
N TRP A 8 32.01 30.03 -2.07
CA TRP A 8 30.59 30.29 -2.34
C TRP A 8 29.66 29.97 -1.15
N TYR A 9 29.99 28.96 -0.35
CA TYR A 9 29.17 28.51 0.78
C TYR A 9 29.24 29.47 1.97
N LEU A 10 30.32 30.25 2.11
CA LEU A 10 30.42 31.31 3.10
C LEU A 10 29.54 32.52 2.74
N LYS A 11 29.30 32.74 1.45
CA LYS A 11 28.40 33.80 0.92
C LYS A 11 26.93 33.40 0.88
N SER A 12 26.62 32.13 1.16
CA SER A 12 25.25 31.64 1.15
C SER A 12 24.41 32.34 2.22
N THR A 13 23.23 32.81 1.85
CA THR A 13 22.23 33.35 2.80
C THR A 13 21.32 32.27 3.36
N PHE A 14 21.51 31.01 2.98
CA PHE A 14 20.71 29.89 3.50
C PHE A 14 21.04 29.65 4.98
N PRO A 15 20.05 29.63 5.89
CA PRO A 15 20.32 29.46 7.31
C PRO A 15 20.88 28.06 7.59
N VAL A 16 21.96 28.01 8.37
CA VAL A 16 22.64 26.75 8.72
C VAL A 16 22.49 26.40 10.20
N LEU A 17 22.27 27.39 11.06
CA LEU A 17 22.09 27.19 12.49
C LEU A 17 20.83 26.36 12.75
N PHE A 18 20.99 25.25 13.45
CA PHE A 18 19.88 24.41 13.89
C PHE A 18 20.19 23.91 15.32
N PRO A 19 19.20 23.64 16.18
CA PRO A 19 19.45 23.10 17.51
C PRO A 19 20.32 21.83 17.48
N SER A 20 21.24 21.72 18.44
CA SER A 20 22.00 20.48 18.71
C SER A 20 21.42 19.80 19.95
N HIS A 21 21.65 18.51 20.09
CA HIS A 21 21.13 17.70 21.20
C HIS A 21 22.13 16.61 21.58
N ALA A 22 22.30 16.34 22.89
CA ALA A 22 23.27 15.37 23.39
C ALA A 22 23.01 13.95 22.86
N ALA A 23 21.73 13.57 22.70
CA ALA A 23 21.33 12.27 22.16
C ALA A 23 21.81 11.98 20.73
N LEU A 24 22.36 12.96 20.01
CA LEU A 24 22.98 12.74 18.70
C LEU A 24 24.22 11.84 18.82
N THR A 25 24.95 11.88 19.94
CA THR A 25 26.23 11.18 20.12
C THR A 25 26.19 10.02 21.13
N PHE A 26 25.02 9.73 21.72
CA PHE A 26 24.82 8.61 22.64
C PHE A 26 25.16 7.25 22.00
N SER A 27 25.56 6.27 22.81
CA SER A 27 25.57 4.85 22.42
C SER A 27 24.15 4.38 22.04
N GLU A 28 24.00 3.19 21.47
CA GLU A 28 22.65 2.65 21.21
C GLU A 28 21.87 2.45 22.52
N GLU A 29 22.50 1.89 23.55
CA GLU A 29 21.88 1.69 24.87
C GLU A 29 21.43 3.01 25.51
N GLU A 30 22.31 4.02 25.50
CA GLU A 30 21.99 5.36 26.01
C GLU A 30 20.86 6.01 25.19
N PHE A 31 20.82 5.75 23.89
CA PHE A 31 19.77 6.27 23.03
C PHE A 31 18.43 5.61 23.33
N ASP A 32 18.38 4.30 23.59
CA ASP A 32 17.15 3.59 23.96
C ASP A 32 16.60 4.04 25.33
N VAL A 33 17.49 4.30 26.31
CA VAL A 33 17.11 4.93 27.58
C VAL A 33 16.58 6.34 27.37
N PHE A 34 17.20 7.11 26.46
CA PHE A 34 16.69 8.43 26.09
C PHE A 34 15.30 8.35 25.45
N LEU A 35 15.06 7.41 24.53
CA LEU A 35 13.76 7.22 23.88
C LEU A 35 12.67 6.99 24.92
N THR A 36 12.86 6.02 25.82
CA THR A 36 11.90 5.69 26.87
C THR A 36 11.63 6.87 27.81
N THR A 37 12.67 7.61 28.21
CA THR A 37 12.54 8.77 29.10
C THR A 37 11.80 9.93 28.45
N GLU A 38 12.18 10.30 27.22
CA GLU A 38 11.64 11.46 26.49
C GLU A 38 10.16 11.25 26.13
N VAL A 39 9.77 10.01 25.79
CA VAL A 39 8.37 9.66 25.51
C VAL A 39 7.53 9.53 26.78
N SER A 40 8.07 8.97 27.87
CA SER A 40 7.34 8.84 29.14
C SER A 40 6.95 10.20 29.73
N GLN A 41 7.80 11.22 29.55
CA GLN A 41 7.47 12.60 29.97
C GLN A 41 6.20 13.13 29.27
N ARG A 42 5.95 12.73 28.01
CA ARG A 42 4.73 13.10 27.26
C ARG A 42 3.47 12.42 27.80
N GLN A 43 3.54 11.16 28.23
CA GLN A 43 2.38 10.49 28.84
C GLN A 43 1.93 11.24 30.10
N ASN A 44 2.89 11.69 30.91
CA ASN A 44 2.61 12.49 32.11
C ASN A 44 2.05 13.89 31.78
N GLU A 45 2.56 14.56 30.73
CA GLU A 45 2.04 15.85 30.28
C GLU A 45 0.62 15.73 29.69
N THR A 46 0.35 14.72 28.88
CA THR A 46 -0.97 14.48 28.26
C THR A 46 -2.02 14.09 29.31
N THR A 47 -1.61 13.32 30.31
CA THR A 47 -2.46 12.95 31.46
C THR A 47 -2.75 14.18 32.33
N SER A 48 -1.73 15.00 32.61
CA SER A 48 -1.88 16.26 33.33
C SER A 48 -2.78 17.27 32.58
N GLN A 49 -2.79 17.24 31.25
CA GLN A 49 -3.64 18.11 30.44
C GLN A 49 -5.10 17.64 30.45
N ARG A 50 -5.35 16.32 30.36
CA ARG A 50 -6.69 15.73 30.54
C ARG A 50 -7.25 15.93 31.94
N GLU A 51 -6.43 15.86 32.98
CA GLU A 51 -6.84 16.11 34.37
C GLU A 51 -7.13 17.60 34.65
N ARG A 52 -6.42 18.52 33.97
CA ARG A 52 -6.73 19.96 34.02
C ARG A 52 -8.02 20.31 33.28
N GLU A 53 -8.31 19.61 32.19
CA GLU A 53 -9.57 19.77 31.44
C GLU A 53 -10.77 19.15 32.18
N SER A 54 -10.58 18.11 33.01
CA SER A 54 -11.64 17.55 33.86
C SER A 54 -11.82 18.25 35.20
N GLY A 55 -10.94 19.19 35.57
CA GLY A 55 -10.88 19.84 36.89
C GLY A 55 -11.51 21.24 36.96
N CYS A 56 -12.01 21.79 35.86
CA CYS A 56 -12.55 23.15 35.80
C CYS A 56 -14.05 23.14 35.50
N ASP A 57 -14.88 23.13 36.55
CA ASP A 57 -16.23 23.68 36.43
C ASP A 57 -16.67 24.36 37.74
N SER A 58 -16.68 25.70 37.74
CA SER A 58 -17.85 26.55 38.04
C SER A 58 -17.50 27.97 38.55
N LYS A 59 -18.16 28.95 37.93
CA LYS A 59 -18.40 30.38 38.31
C LYS A 59 -17.30 31.41 38.00
N SER A 60 -17.46 32.16 36.91
CA SER A 60 -18.26 33.41 36.83
C SER A 60 -17.73 34.42 35.79
N SER A 61 -18.69 35.07 35.11
CA SER A 61 -18.69 36.35 34.37
C SER A 61 -17.82 36.52 33.12
N LEU A 62 -18.50 36.32 31.99
CA LEU A 62 -18.55 37.14 30.77
C LEU A 62 -17.78 38.48 30.81
N ASP A 63 -16.88 38.67 29.84
CA ASP A 63 -17.00 39.82 28.93
C ASP A 63 -16.51 39.43 27.52
N GLU A 64 -17.25 39.90 26.52
CA GLU A 64 -17.23 39.47 25.13
C GLU A 64 -16.23 40.27 24.29
N SER A 65 -15.33 39.59 23.55
CA SER A 65 -15.00 39.96 22.16
C SER A 65 -14.04 38.96 21.48
N PHE A 66 -14.56 37.91 20.84
CA PHE A 66 -14.01 37.44 19.55
C PHE A 66 -15.00 36.52 18.85
N THR A 67 -15.60 37.01 17.77
CA THR A 67 -16.58 36.28 16.96
C THR A 67 -15.88 35.29 16.02
N LEU A 68 -16.29 34.03 16.15
CA LEU A 68 -16.02 32.85 15.32
C LEU A 68 -16.62 32.96 13.91
N VAL A 69 -16.05 32.18 12.96
CA VAL A 69 -16.77 31.04 12.35
C VAL A 69 -15.80 29.88 12.12
N SER A 70 -15.75 28.97 13.08
CA SER A 70 -15.39 27.56 12.90
C SER A 70 -16.42 26.78 13.73
N SER A 71 -17.36 26.12 13.06
CA SER A 71 -18.33 25.26 13.72
C SER A 71 -18.51 23.98 12.88
N VAL A 72 -17.76 22.95 13.25
CA VAL A 72 -18.24 21.58 13.15
C VAL A 72 -18.02 20.99 14.54
N GLY A 73 -19.10 20.95 15.30
CA GLY A 73 -19.14 20.52 16.68
C GLY A 73 -18.84 19.03 16.82
N GLN A 74 -18.12 18.73 17.89
CA GLN A 74 -18.18 17.44 18.56
C GLN A 74 -19.57 17.32 19.22
N SER A 75 -20.30 16.25 18.92
CA SER A 75 -21.41 15.77 19.74
C SER A 75 -21.52 14.26 19.56
N THR A 76 -21.89 13.61 20.65
CA THR A 76 -21.46 12.31 21.13
C THR A 76 -22.41 11.19 20.73
N THR A 77 -21.84 10.02 20.41
CA THR A 77 -22.54 8.74 20.18
C THR A 77 -23.25 8.19 21.42
N ALA A 78 -23.13 8.86 22.58
CA ALA A 78 -23.87 8.55 23.79
C ALA A 78 -25.31 9.10 23.75
N ASP A 79 -25.52 10.30 23.20
CA ASP A 79 -26.83 10.98 23.22
C ASP A 79 -27.83 10.36 22.21
N LEU A 80 -27.33 9.66 21.19
CA LEU A 80 -28.15 8.89 20.24
C LEU A 80 -28.56 7.51 20.77
N ARG A 81 -27.89 6.97 21.80
CA ARG A 81 -28.28 5.70 22.42
C ARG A 81 -29.41 5.89 23.43
N GLU A 82 -29.39 6.99 24.18
CA GLU A 82 -30.46 7.33 25.14
C GLU A 82 -31.76 7.72 24.43
N ALA A 83 -31.67 8.43 23.30
CA ALA A 83 -32.85 8.79 22.49
C ALA A 83 -33.55 7.59 21.82
N ILE A 84 -32.86 6.44 21.68
CA ILE A 84 -33.43 5.21 21.11
C ILE A 84 -34.09 4.34 22.19
N GLU A 85 -33.65 4.40 23.45
CA GLU A 85 -34.33 3.72 24.56
C GLU A 85 -35.60 4.45 25.02
N GLU A 86 -35.66 5.78 24.95
CA GLU A 86 -36.86 6.55 25.34
C GLU A 86 -38.02 6.48 24.32
N MET A 87 -37.81 5.93 23.12
CA MET A 87 -38.85 5.71 22.10
C MET A 87 -39.49 4.31 22.13
N ARG A 88 -39.43 3.61 23.27
CA ARG A 88 -40.08 2.29 23.48
C ARG A 88 -41.09 2.28 24.62
N VAL A 89 -42.07 3.19 24.61
CA VAL A 89 -43.31 3.00 25.39
C VAL A 89 -44.52 3.44 24.57
N GLY A 90 -45.33 2.47 24.16
CA GLY A 90 -46.58 2.68 23.45
C GLY A 90 -47.43 1.42 23.52
N ALA A 91 -48.11 1.24 24.66
CA ALA A 91 -49.03 0.14 24.94
C ALA A 91 -50.19 0.12 23.92
N SER A 92 -50.56 -1.07 23.43
CA SER A 92 -51.88 -1.33 22.87
C SER A 92 -52.73 -2.15 23.85
N PRO A 93 -54.06 -1.94 23.86
CA PRO A 93 -54.92 -2.32 24.98
C PRO A 93 -55.35 -3.79 24.92
N GLU A 94 -55.55 -4.38 26.10
CA GLU A 94 -56.12 -5.71 26.29
C GLU A 94 -57.54 -5.83 25.70
N PRO A 95 -57.92 -6.99 25.14
CA PRO A 95 -59.32 -7.34 24.97
C PRO A 95 -59.78 -8.32 26.06
N THR A 96 -60.85 -7.91 26.72
CA THR A 96 -61.66 -8.64 27.68
C THR A 96 -62.18 -9.98 27.12
N THR A 97 -62.14 -11.00 27.95
CA THR A 97 -62.77 -12.31 27.75
C THR A 97 -64.30 -12.23 27.78
N THR A 98 -64.97 -12.74 26.75
CA THR A 98 -66.30 -13.35 26.86
C THR A 98 -66.41 -14.48 25.83
N GLY A 99 -66.69 -15.69 26.31
CA GLY A 99 -67.01 -16.83 25.46
C GLY A 99 -68.52 -16.96 25.24
N THR A 100 -68.89 -17.58 24.13
CA THR A 100 -70.08 -18.46 23.99
C THR A 100 -69.92 -19.32 22.73
N ASP A 101 -70.17 -20.61 22.91
CA ASP A 101 -70.30 -21.64 21.88
C ASP A 101 -71.42 -21.35 20.86
N THR A 102 -71.18 -21.64 19.58
CA THR A 102 -72.16 -22.25 18.68
C THR A 102 -71.47 -23.04 17.56
N LYS A 103 -71.80 -24.34 17.49
CA LYS A 103 -71.54 -25.23 16.35
C LYS A 103 -72.32 -24.76 15.11
N GLY A 104 -71.71 -24.83 13.93
CA GLY A 104 -72.42 -24.74 12.65
C GLY A 104 -71.53 -24.75 11.40
N ASP A 105 -71.59 -25.87 10.68
CA ASP A 105 -71.26 -26.10 9.26
C ASP A 105 -69.79 -26.09 8.78
N GLU A 106 -69.24 -27.31 8.68
CA GLU A 106 -68.07 -27.64 7.89
C GLU A 106 -68.42 -27.74 6.40
N THR A 107 -67.75 -26.94 5.56
CA THR A 107 -67.45 -27.35 4.18
C THR A 107 -66.00 -27.84 4.16
N PRO A 108 -65.69 -29.00 3.55
CA PRO A 108 -64.35 -29.56 3.57
C PRO A 108 -63.43 -28.69 2.72
N THR A 109 -62.54 -27.95 3.36
CA THR A 109 -61.51 -27.17 2.68
C THR A 109 -60.46 -28.13 2.14
N HIS A 110 -60.37 -28.20 0.80
CA HIS A 110 -59.39 -29.00 0.07
C HIS A 110 -57.97 -28.75 0.62
N PRO A 111 -57.12 -29.78 0.87
CA PRO A 111 -55.79 -29.63 1.48
C PRO A 111 -54.90 -28.59 0.78
N PHE A 112 -55.07 -28.45 -0.54
CA PHE A 112 -54.42 -27.42 -1.36
C PHE A 112 -54.81 -25.98 -0.97
N MET A 113 -56.06 -25.72 -0.60
CA MET A 113 -56.54 -24.40 -0.17
C MET A 113 -56.12 -24.06 1.26
N ALA A 114 -55.95 -25.07 2.13
CA ALA A 114 -55.32 -24.92 3.43
C ALA A 114 -53.82 -24.58 3.29
N GLY A 115 -53.13 -25.18 2.32
CA GLY A 115 -51.76 -24.83 1.94
C GLY A 115 -51.62 -23.41 1.37
N LEU A 116 -52.57 -22.95 0.55
CA LEU A 116 -52.56 -21.59 -0.01
C LEU A 116 -52.83 -20.50 1.04
N LYS A 117 -53.68 -20.78 2.05
CA LYS A 117 -54.00 -19.83 3.12
C LYS A 117 -52.93 -19.76 4.22
N SER A 118 -52.13 -20.83 4.39
CA SER A 118 -50.97 -20.85 5.30
C SER A 118 -49.69 -20.30 4.66
N HIS A 119 -49.66 -20.14 3.32
CA HIS A 119 -48.49 -19.63 2.59
C HIS A 119 -48.06 -18.20 2.97
N GLY A 120 -48.91 -17.44 3.69
CA GLY A 120 -48.61 -16.10 4.18
C GLY A 120 -48.37 -15.99 5.69
N MET A 121 -48.45 -17.09 6.45
CA MET A 121 -48.34 -17.05 7.92
C MET A 121 -47.25 -17.96 8.51
N ASP A 122 -46.45 -18.63 7.70
CA ASP A 122 -45.31 -19.43 8.19
C ASP A 122 -43.98 -18.79 7.79
N ALA A 123 -43.57 -17.82 8.60
CA ALA A 123 -42.20 -17.64 9.02
C ALA A 123 -42.18 -16.56 10.10
N THR A 124 -42.32 -16.96 11.36
CA THR A 124 -41.54 -16.31 12.41
C THR A 124 -40.07 -16.53 12.07
N ARG A 125 -39.55 -15.70 11.15
CA ARG A 125 -38.11 -15.56 10.89
C ARG A 125 -37.48 -15.23 12.24
N GLU A 126 -36.49 -16.02 12.66
CA GLU A 126 -35.59 -15.58 13.74
C GLU A 126 -35.18 -14.13 13.46
N PRO A 127 -35.12 -13.25 14.47
CA PRO A 127 -34.73 -11.86 14.26
C PRO A 127 -33.36 -11.85 13.56
N GLN A 128 -33.39 -11.51 12.28
CA GLN A 128 -32.23 -11.62 11.40
C GLN A 128 -31.19 -10.62 11.86
N ASN A 129 -29.97 -11.09 12.11
CA ASN A 129 -28.87 -10.23 12.51
C ASN A 129 -28.39 -9.40 11.30
N MET A 130 -29.10 -8.30 11.02
CA MET A 130 -28.76 -7.32 10.00
C MET A 130 -27.65 -6.35 10.46
N GLU A 131 -27.09 -6.52 11.66
CA GLU A 131 -26.13 -5.56 12.25
C GLU A 131 -24.84 -5.43 11.42
N ASN A 132 -24.37 -6.53 10.80
CA ASN A 132 -23.17 -6.56 9.95
C ASN A 132 -23.47 -6.59 8.44
N LYS A 133 -24.66 -6.18 7.99
CA LYS A 133 -25.01 -6.14 6.57
C LYS A 133 -25.08 -4.70 6.05
N MET A 134 -24.78 -4.52 4.76
CA MET A 134 -24.93 -3.26 4.05
C MET A 134 -25.27 -3.50 2.58
N PHE A 135 -25.86 -2.51 1.91
CA PHE A 135 -26.03 -2.53 0.46
C PHE A 135 -24.79 -1.99 -0.24
N THR A 136 -24.40 -2.61 -1.36
CA THR A 136 -23.44 -2.03 -2.30
C THR A 136 -24.05 -0.81 -2.99
N GLU A 137 -23.22 0.03 -3.63
CA GLU A 137 -23.70 1.15 -4.46
C GLU A 137 -24.62 0.68 -5.60
N ASN A 138 -24.46 -0.57 -6.04
CA ASN A 138 -25.24 -1.19 -7.11
C ASN A 138 -26.39 -2.07 -6.57
N GLY A 139 -26.69 -1.98 -5.26
CA GLY A 139 -27.89 -2.52 -4.63
C GLY A 139 -27.84 -4.00 -4.22
N ASP A 140 -26.67 -4.65 -4.24
CA ASP A 140 -26.49 -6.02 -3.74
C ASP A 140 -26.25 -6.05 -2.22
N LEU A 141 -26.51 -7.18 -1.56
CA LEU A 141 -26.31 -7.36 -0.12
C LEU A 141 -24.89 -7.86 0.19
N ALA A 142 -24.12 -7.06 0.92
CA ALA A 142 -22.75 -7.37 1.34
C ALA A 142 -22.58 -7.25 2.87
N ASN A 143 -21.41 -7.66 3.38
CA ASN A 143 -21.07 -7.46 4.79
C ASN A 143 -20.44 -6.08 5.00
N ARG A 144 -20.65 -5.48 6.18
CA ARG A 144 -20.02 -4.20 6.56
C ARG A 144 -18.58 -4.40 7.05
N SER A 145 -18.34 -5.50 7.74
CA SER A 145 -17.07 -5.92 8.32
C SER A 145 -16.89 -7.42 8.08
N THR A 146 -15.64 -7.87 8.04
CA THR A 146 -15.30 -9.29 8.02
C THR A 146 -15.50 -9.98 9.37
N GLY A 147 -15.77 -9.22 10.43
CA GLY A 147 -15.87 -9.71 11.81
C GLY A 147 -14.52 -9.80 12.54
N ASN A 148 -13.40 -9.44 11.88
CA ASN A 148 -12.08 -9.38 12.49
C ASN A 148 -11.40 -8.03 12.15
N PRO A 149 -11.04 -7.20 13.16
CA PRO A 149 -10.47 -5.87 12.93
C PRO A 149 -9.16 -5.85 12.14
N VAL A 150 -8.28 -6.84 12.35
CA VAL A 150 -7.00 -6.93 11.64
C VAL A 150 -7.22 -7.26 10.16
N LEU A 151 -8.18 -8.14 9.86
CA LEU A 151 -8.56 -8.45 8.49
C LEU A 151 -9.23 -7.24 7.80
N ASP A 152 -10.07 -6.48 8.51
CA ASP A 152 -10.69 -5.26 7.99
C ASP A 152 -9.65 -4.17 7.68
N LEU A 153 -8.67 -3.99 8.57
CA LEU A 153 -7.53 -3.10 8.31
C LEU A 153 -6.72 -3.59 7.11
N PHE A 154 -6.36 -4.88 7.09
CA PHE A 154 -5.59 -5.45 6.00
C PHE A 154 -6.32 -5.30 4.66
N SER A 155 -7.63 -5.55 4.58
CA SER A 155 -8.38 -5.41 3.33
C SER A 155 -8.60 -3.95 2.93
N SER A 156 -8.67 -3.02 3.88
CA SER A 156 -8.99 -1.61 3.62
C SER A 156 -7.77 -0.69 3.42
N LEU A 157 -6.54 -1.17 3.71
CA LEU A 157 -5.29 -0.39 3.56
C LEU A 157 -4.91 -0.13 2.10
N GLU A 158 -5.67 0.75 1.45
CA GLU A 158 -5.45 1.25 0.10
C GLU A 158 -5.22 2.77 0.11
N ARG A 159 -4.90 3.35 -1.06
CA ARG A 159 -4.70 4.80 -1.19
C ARG A 159 -5.98 5.61 -0.94
N VAL A 160 -7.13 5.04 -1.24
CA VAL A 160 -8.43 5.73 -1.27
C VAL A 160 -9.12 5.81 0.08
N ILE A 161 -8.60 5.11 1.10
CA ILE A 161 -9.21 5.07 2.43
C ILE A 161 -9.33 6.47 3.05
N SER A 162 -10.49 6.77 3.65
CA SER A 162 -10.71 8.03 4.36
C SER A 162 -9.90 8.10 5.67
N GLY A 163 -9.62 9.31 6.15
CA GLY A 163 -8.91 9.52 7.44
C GLY A 163 -9.65 8.99 8.65
N PRO A 164 -10.93 9.35 8.83
CA PRO A 164 -11.71 8.84 9.95
C PRO A 164 -11.80 7.31 9.96
N TYR A 165 -12.09 6.69 8.80
CA TYR A 165 -12.22 5.23 8.75
C TYR A 165 -10.88 4.51 8.99
N LEU A 166 -9.77 5.03 8.45
CA LEU A 166 -8.43 4.48 8.75
C LEU A 166 -8.11 4.58 10.26
N LEU A 167 -8.50 5.67 10.92
CA LEU A 167 -8.29 5.84 12.36
C LEU A 167 -9.07 4.79 13.16
N GLU A 168 -10.35 4.56 12.82
CA GLU A 168 -11.19 3.55 13.46
C GLU A 168 -10.58 2.14 13.31
N LEU A 169 -10.18 1.77 12.09
CA LEU A 169 -9.58 0.46 11.82
C LEU A 169 -8.24 0.28 12.54
N LEU A 170 -7.38 1.30 12.59
CA LEU A 170 -6.10 1.22 13.29
C LEU A 170 -6.30 1.04 14.80
N ASN A 171 -7.23 1.79 15.40
CA ASN A 171 -7.54 1.66 16.82
C ASN A 171 -8.10 0.26 17.15
N ALA A 172 -9.04 -0.24 16.33
CA ALA A 172 -9.66 -1.54 16.55
C ALA A 172 -8.67 -2.71 16.33
N ALA A 173 -7.88 -2.66 15.25
CA ALA A 173 -6.88 -3.69 14.97
C ALA A 173 -5.76 -3.71 16.02
N TRP A 174 -5.31 -2.54 16.48
CA TRP A 174 -4.29 -2.47 17.52
C TRP A 174 -4.79 -3.01 18.87
N ALA A 175 -6.06 -2.75 19.21
CA ALA A 175 -6.66 -3.31 20.43
C ALA A 175 -6.77 -4.85 20.39
N GLU A 176 -6.93 -5.43 19.20
CA GLU A 176 -7.00 -6.87 18.97
C GLU A 176 -5.60 -7.53 19.01
N ASP A 177 -4.68 -7.06 18.15
CA ASP A 177 -3.31 -7.57 18.05
C ASP A 177 -2.36 -6.46 17.59
N PRO A 178 -1.63 -5.80 18.52
CA PRO A 178 -0.67 -4.75 18.21
C PRO A 178 0.44 -5.18 17.25
N LEU A 179 0.99 -6.39 17.44
CA LEU A 179 2.14 -6.86 16.65
C LEU A 179 1.71 -7.20 15.23
N MET A 180 0.60 -7.91 15.07
CA MET A 180 0.05 -8.21 13.75
C MET A 180 -0.37 -6.93 13.03
N THR A 181 -0.94 -5.96 13.75
CA THR A 181 -1.26 -4.62 13.20
C THR A 181 0.00 -3.89 12.71
N LEU A 182 1.08 -3.89 13.50
CA LEU A 182 2.36 -3.32 13.08
C LEU A 182 2.91 -4.00 11.83
N LYS A 183 2.88 -5.34 11.78
CA LYS A 183 3.31 -6.09 10.60
C LYS A 183 2.45 -5.78 9.38
N VAL A 184 1.13 -5.59 9.54
CA VAL A 184 0.20 -5.16 8.49
C VAL A 184 0.53 -3.75 7.98
N ILE A 185 0.87 -2.81 8.87
CA ILE A 185 1.33 -1.45 8.49
C ILE A 185 2.61 -1.52 7.66
N PHE A 186 3.58 -2.34 8.06
CA PHE A 186 4.82 -2.54 7.29
C PHE A 186 4.59 -3.30 5.98
N ASN A 187 3.66 -4.26 5.94
CA ASN A 187 3.23 -4.92 4.71
C ASN A 187 2.62 -3.92 3.71
N ALA A 188 1.79 -2.98 4.17
CA ALA A 188 1.24 -1.93 3.32
C ALA A 188 2.36 -1.12 2.63
N ARG A 189 3.47 -0.85 3.33
CA ARG A 189 4.63 -0.18 2.74
C ARG A 189 5.49 -1.10 1.88
N SER A 190 5.67 -2.36 2.26
CA SER A 190 6.67 -3.27 1.69
C SER A 190 6.62 -3.30 0.15
N ILE A 191 7.70 -2.87 -0.50
CA ILE A 191 7.80 -2.82 -1.98
C ILE A 191 7.82 -4.22 -2.59
N HIS A 192 8.44 -5.17 -1.89
CA HIS A 192 8.78 -6.48 -2.44
C HIS A 192 7.82 -7.58 -2.00
N LEU A 193 7.25 -7.45 -0.79
CA LEU A 193 6.41 -8.48 -0.16
C LEU A 193 4.96 -8.05 0.03
N GLY A 194 4.66 -6.75 -0.14
CA GLY A 194 3.33 -6.21 0.18
C GLY A 194 2.84 -5.21 -0.84
N LYS A 195 2.09 -4.21 -0.36
CA LYS A 195 1.25 -3.36 -1.22
C LYS A 195 1.96 -2.17 -1.86
N ALA A 196 3.19 -1.87 -1.43
CA ALA A 196 3.95 -0.71 -1.89
C ALA A 196 3.23 0.66 -1.75
N GLU A 197 2.26 0.79 -0.85
CA GLU A 197 1.45 2.00 -0.66
C GLU A 197 2.08 2.98 0.34
N LYS A 198 2.92 3.88 -0.20
CA LYS A 198 3.64 4.88 0.59
C LYS A 198 2.76 5.90 1.31
N VAL A 199 1.66 6.35 0.70
CA VAL A 199 0.84 7.45 1.24
C VAL A 199 0.08 6.97 2.47
N THR A 200 -0.59 5.83 2.33
CA THR A 200 -1.31 5.19 3.43
C THR A 200 -0.35 4.78 4.55
N PHE A 201 0.85 4.30 4.21
CA PHE A 201 1.90 4.07 5.20
C PHE A 201 2.28 5.32 5.99
N TYR A 202 2.47 6.49 5.35
CA TYR A 202 2.79 7.71 6.09
C TYR A 202 1.66 8.16 7.03
N ARG A 203 0.41 7.89 6.68
CA ARG A 203 -0.75 8.15 7.54
C ARG A 203 -0.77 7.20 8.75
N CYS A 204 -0.46 5.92 8.54
CA CYS A 204 -0.27 4.94 9.62
C CYS A 204 0.93 5.31 10.51
N ALA A 205 2.05 5.75 9.92
CA ALA A 205 3.19 6.27 10.67
C ALA A 205 2.82 7.52 11.49
N GLY A 206 1.92 8.36 10.97
CA GLY A 206 1.33 9.47 11.73
C GLY A 206 0.50 9.02 12.91
N TRP A 207 -0.31 7.97 12.73
CA TRP A 207 -1.03 7.34 13.85
C TRP A 207 -0.07 6.80 14.91
N LEU A 208 0.96 6.07 14.51
CA LEU A 208 1.99 5.55 15.42
C LEU A 208 2.73 6.68 16.12
N ALA A 209 3.12 7.76 15.43
CA ALA A 209 3.78 8.91 16.06
C ALA A 209 2.90 9.58 17.15
N GLN A 210 1.58 9.53 16.97
CA GLN A 210 0.63 10.12 17.90
C GLN A 210 0.35 9.22 19.11
N ASN A 211 0.19 7.91 18.90
CA ASN A 211 -0.29 6.95 19.89
C ASN A 211 0.79 5.99 20.42
N HIS A 212 1.73 5.58 19.57
CA HIS A 212 2.79 4.59 19.84
C HIS A 212 4.16 5.05 19.30
N PRO A 213 4.70 6.18 19.79
CA PRO A 213 5.89 6.80 19.22
C PRO A 213 7.17 5.96 19.42
N LEU A 214 7.32 5.23 20.54
CA LEU A 214 8.49 4.35 20.73
C LEU A 214 8.48 3.22 19.71
N THR A 215 7.32 2.65 19.45
CA THR A 215 7.11 1.61 18.46
C THR A 215 7.43 2.14 17.07
N LEU A 216 7.01 3.36 16.70
CA LEU A 216 7.42 3.95 15.42
C LEU A 216 8.93 4.08 15.30
N ILE A 217 9.56 4.74 16.27
CA ILE A 217 10.99 5.11 16.22
C ILE A 217 11.89 3.88 16.20
N SER A 218 11.59 2.89 17.05
CA SER A 218 12.37 1.64 17.16
C SER A 218 12.38 0.84 15.86
N ASN A 219 11.31 0.94 15.06
CA ASN A 219 11.17 0.19 13.82
C ASN A 219 11.56 0.97 12.56
N LEU A 220 11.93 2.26 12.64
CA LEU A 220 12.28 3.07 11.47
C LEU A 220 13.44 2.49 10.65
N ARG A 221 14.42 1.88 11.32
CA ARG A 221 15.61 1.29 10.66
C ARG A 221 15.23 0.24 9.61
N TRP A 222 14.14 -0.51 9.83
CA TRP A 222 13.69 -1.58 8.95
C TRP A 222 13.10 -1.09 7.61
N LEU A 223 12.88 0.22 7.45
CA LEU A 223 12.52 0.80 6.16
C LEU A 223 13.69 0.86 5.18
N SER A 224 14.94 0.86 5.65
CA SER A 224 16.14 1.00 4.80
C SER A 224 17.11 -0.17 4.88
N ARG A 225 17.02 -1.02 5.91
CA ARG A 225 17.89 -2.20 6.09
C ARG A 225 17.55 -3.33 5.10
N PRO A 226 18.55 -4.07 4.59
CA PRO A 226 18.39 -5.10 3.58
C PRO A 226 17.90 -6.44 4.18
N VAL A 227 16.65 -6.47 4.68
CA VAL A 227 16.09 -7.61 5.42
C VAL A 227 15.30 -8.60 4.56
N ILE A 228 15.09 -8.30 3.27
CA ILE A 228 14.32 -9.14 2.35
C ILE A 228 15.27 -9.77 1.34
N GLU A 229 15.26 -11.10 1.24
CA GLU A 229 16.12 -11.80 0.30
C GLU A 229 15.76 -11.49 -1.15
N LYS A 230 16.77 -11.28 -1.98
CA LYS A 230 16.61 -11.20 -3.43
C LYS A 230 17.21 -12.45 -4.04
N LYS A 231 16.37 -13.30 -4.66
CA LYS A 231 16.87 -14.41 -5.50
C LYS A 231 17.69 -13.80 -6.65
N VAL A 232 18.98 -14.08 -6.68
CA VAL A 232 19.90 -13.68 -7.76
C VAL A 232 20.28 -14.93 -8.54
N ASP A 233 20.46 -14.82 -9.85
CA ASP A 233 20.93 -15.92 -10.69
C ASP A 233 22.32 -16.39 -10.25
N LYS A 234 22.59 -17.71 -10.37
CA LYS A 234 23.78 -18.41 -9.87
C LYS A 234 25.13 -17.83 -10.31
N GLU A 235 25.17 -17.01 -11.36
CA GLU A 235 26.41 -16.37 -11.84
C GLU A 235 26.98 -15.30 -10.87
N ASP A 236 26.18 -14.82 -9.91
CA ASP A 236 26.62 -13.86 -8.87
C ASP A 236 26.96 -14.53 -7.51
N GLU A 237 26.92 -15.87 -7.42
CA GLU A 237 27.15 -16.63 -6.17
C GLU A 237 28.64 -16.66 -5.72
N ASP A 238 29.58 -16.43 -6.64
CA ASP A 238 31.04 -16.52 -6.45
C ASP A 238 31.66 -15.35 -5.64
N MET A 239 31.09 -15.04 -4.48
CA MET A 239 31.73 -14.19 -3.48
C MET A 239 31.67 -14.83 -2.09
N VAL A 240 32.63 -15.71 -1.81
CA VAL A 240 32.96 -16.17 -0.46
C VAL A 240 33.53 -15.00 0.36
N ILE A 241 32.87 -14.62 1.45
CA ILE A 241 33.53 -14.03 2.61
C ILE A 241 32.93 -14.62 3.89
N VAL A 242 33.85 -15.18 4.66
CA VAL A 242 33.89 -15.51 6.09
C VAL A 242 32.71 -14.96 6.92
N GLU A 243 32.02 -15.87 7.59
CA GLU A 243 31.18 -15.59 8.76
C GLU A 243 32.02 -14.87 9.83
N SER A 244 32.00 -13.55 9.85
CA SER A 244 32.17 -12.82 11.10
C SER A 244 30.80 -12.83 11.78
N LYS A 245 30.57 -13.84 12.62
CA LYS A 245 29.58 -13.77 13.70
C LYS A 245 30.05 -12.69 14.69
N ASP A 246 29.93 -11.44 14.29
CA ASP A 246 29.85 -10.36 15.25
C ASP A 246 28.38 -10.32 15.67
N GLU A 247 28.09 -10.77 16.89
CA GLU A 247 26.78 -10.72 17.54
C GLU A 247 26.38 -9.27 17.84
N ASP A 248 26.20 -8.44 16.81
CA ASP A 248 25.45 -7.20 16.91
C ASP A 248 23.98 -7.51 16.58
N ASP A 249 23.08 -7.36 17.56
CA ASP A 249 21.63 -7.69 17.46
C ASP A 249 20.97 -7.04 16.23
N THR A 250 21.53 -5.94 15.74
CA THR A 250 20.99 -5.14 14.64
C THR A 250 21.32 -5.66 13.23
N THR A 251 22.43 -6.41 13.06
CA THR A 251 22.85 -6.99 11.78
C THR A 251 22.38 -8.42 11.56
N ARG A 252 21.88 -9.06 12.62
CA ARG A 252 21.30 -10.41 12.60
C ARG A 252 20.22 -10.62 11.53
N PHE A 253 19.45 -9.59 11.21
CA PHE A 253 18.36 -9.66 10.23
C PHE A 253 18.77 -9.27 8.81
N ASP A 254 20.02 -8.85 8.59
CA ASP A 254 20.47 -8.52 7.25
C ASP A 254 20.64 -9.76 6.41
N VAL A 255 20.16 -9.66 5.17
CA VAL A 255 20.29 -10.71 4.18
C VAL A 255 21.32 -10.32 3.14
N ARG A 256 22.12 -11.29 2.71
CA ARG A 256 23.06 -11.14 1.61
C ARG A 256 22.32 -10.76 0.32
N ASN A 257 22.76 -9.67 -0.32
CA ASN A 257 22.09 -9.09 -1.49
C ASN A 257 20.62 -8.69 -1.22
N GLY A 258 20.27 -8.45 0.05
CA GLY A 258 18.92 -8.13 0.47
C GLY A 258 18.43 -6.75 0.04
N VAL A 259 17.11 -6.58 0.06
CA VAL A 259 16.40 -5.34 -0.21
C VAL A 259 15.55 -4.94 1.00
N SER A 260 15.15 -3.68 1.08
CA SER A 260 14.41 -3.12 2.22
C SER A 260 12.90 -3.10 1.98
N HIS A 261 12.10 -3.06 3.05
CA HIS A 261 10.65 -2.83 2.93
C HIS A 261 10.32 -1.52 2.24
N GLY A 262 11.08 -0.47 2.55
CA GLY A 262 10.92 0.86 1.98
C GLY A 262 12.17 1.32 1.27
N TYR A 263 12.48 2.61 1.40
CA TYR A 263 13.75 3.20 1.03
C TYR A 263 14.09 4.35 1.98
N TRP A 264 15.36 4.77 2.00
CA TRP A 264 15.87 5.89 2.81
C TRP A 264 15.04 7.19 2.74
N LYS A 265 14.44 7.49 1.58
CA LYS A 265 13.56 8.66 1.41
C LYS A 265 12.25 8.59 2.20
N ASP A 266 11.78 7.40 2.63
CA ASP A 266 10.62 7.31 3.52
C ASP A 266 10.88 8.00 4.85
N LEU A 267 12.07 7.79 5.43
CA LEU A 267 12.49 8.45 6.67
C LEU A 267 12.42 9.98 6.53
N LEU A 268 13.01 10.51 5.46
CA LEU A 268 12.99 11.94 5.19
C LEU A 268 11.59 12.49 4.91
N ASN A 269 10.70 11.69 4.30
CA ASN A 269 9.32 12.09 4.07
C ASN A 269 8.53 12.13 5.39
N ILE A 270 8.68 11.14 6.27
CA ILE A 270 8.08 11.13 7.62
C ILE A 270 8.52 12.38 8.39
N LEU A 271 9.82 12.68 8.38
CA LEU A 271 10.35 13.87 9.05
C LEU A 271 9.83 15.17 8.44
N ALA A 272 9.76 15.26 7.11
CA ALA A 272 9.19 16.43 6.44
C ALA A 272 7.71 16.62 6.79
N LEU A 273 6.92 15.55 6.86
CA LEU A 273 5.52 15.63 7.29
C LEU A 273 5.42 16.10 8.75
N SER A 274 6.27 15.57 9.64
CA SER A 274 6.33 15.96 11.05
C SER A 274 6.71 17.43 11.23
N ALA A 275 7.70 17.93 10.48
CA ALA A 275 8.13 19.33 10.51
C ALA A 275 7.05 20.33 10.03
N ASN A 276 6.08 19.85 9.25
CA ASN A 276 4.97 20.66 8.74
C ASN A 276 3.65 20.35 9.47
N GLU A 277 3.66 19.58 10.55
CA GLU A 277 2.47 19.16 11.34
C GLU A 277 1.44 18.36 10.53
N LEU A 278 1.88 17.67 9.47
CA LEU A 278 1.05 16.83 8.62
C LEU A 278 1.33 15.33 8.80
N LEU A 279 2.09 14.95 9.83
CA LEU A 279 2.29 13.55 10.21
C LEU A 279 1.12 13.09 11.08
N SER A 280 -0.03 12.84 10.46
CA SER A 280 -1.24 12.33 11.12
C SER A 280 -2.06 11.44 10.18
N VAL A 281 -3.04 10.73 10.73
CA VAL A 281 -3.90 9.79 9.97
C VAL A 281 -4.83 10.50 8.99
N VAL A 282 -5.30 11.69 9.39
CA VAL A 282 -6.29 12.46 8.65
C VAL A 282 -5.63 13.42 7.67
N ALA A 283 -4.40 13.86 7.97
CA ALA A 283 -3.64 14.73 7.09
C ALA A 283 -3.34 14.04 5.74
N ARG A 284 -3.05 14.88 4.75
CA ARG A 284 -2.74 14.45 3.40
C ARG A 284 -1.25 14.61 3.12
N PRO A 285 -0.49 13.52 3.05
CA PRO A 285 0.94 13.61 2.80
C PRO A 285 1.31 14.34 1.51
N GLU A 286 0.43 14.33 0.51
CA GLU A 286 0.67 14.98 -0.77
C GLU A 286 0.80 16.49 -0.69
N ASP A 287 0.16 17.15 0.29
CA ASP A 287 0.13 18.61 0.38
C ASP A 287 1.53 19.20 0.62
N VAL A 288 2.44 18.40 1.20
CA VAL A 288 3.86 18.75 1.32
C VAL A 288 4.72 17.97 0.33
N LEU A 289 4.49 16.67 0.17
CA LEU A 289 5.40 15.80 -0.60
C LEU A 289 5.30 15.99 -2.12
N LYS A 290 4.27 16.67 -2.62
CA LYS A 290 4.17 17.08 -4.03
C LYS A 290 4.42 18.58 -4.13
N THR A 291 5.55 18.96 -4.70
CA THR A 291 5.70 20.30 -5.29
C THR A 291 4.81 20.38 -6.52
N VAL A 292 3.61 20.96 -6.36
CA VAL A 292 2.92 21.56 -7.50
C VAL A 292 3.89 22.61 -8.04
N ARG A 293 4.29 22.48 -9.30
CA ARG A 293 4.87 23.63 -9.99
C ARG A 293 3.74 24.63 -10.04
N ASP A 294 3.79 25.65 -9.20
CA ASP A 294 2.94 26.81 -9.42
C ASP A 294 3.14 27.16 -10.90
N GLU A 295 2.05 27.17 -11.66
CA GLU A 295 2.08 27.74 -13.00
C GLU A 295 2.32 29.22 -12.79
N TRP A 296 3.59 29.61 -12.69
CA TRP A 296 3.99 30.99 -12.73
C TRP A 296 3.57 31.45 -14.13
N GLY A 297 2.41 32.10 -14.22
CA GLY A 297 2.00 32.81 -15.41
C GLY A 297 3.20 33.63 -15.89
N GLU A 298 3.41 33.66 -17.19
CA GLU A 298 4.52 34.34 -17.87
C GLU A 298 4.43 35.88 -17.75
N GLY A 299 4.17 36.39 -16.55
CA GLY A 299 4.33 37.79 -16.20
C GLY A 299 5.79 38.08 -15.91
N LYS A 300 6.32 39.14 -16.52
CA LYS A 300 7.58 39.79 -16.12
C LYS A 300 7.43 40.38 -14.70
N GLY A 301 7.36 39.53 -13.68
CA GLY A 301 7.40 39.94 -12.28
C GLY A 301 8.79 40.47 -11.91
N ASP A 302 8.82 41.43 -11.00
CA ASP A 302 10.07 41.96 -10.45
C ASP A 302 10.90 40.82 -9.82
N LYS A 303 12.13 40.65 -10.35
CA LYS A 303 13.06 39.59 -9.94
C LYS A 303 13.49 39.77 -8.48
N GLU A 304 13.54 41.00 -7.98
CA GLU A 304 13.95 41.30 -6.61
C GLU A 304 12.85 40.97 -5.62
N ALA A 305 11.61 41.39 -5.88
CA ALA A 305 10.44 40.99 -5.08
C ALA A 305 10.28 39.46 -5.02
N ALA A 306 10.46 38.75 -6.14
CA ALA A 306 10.41 37.29 -6.16
C ALA A 306 11.56 36.64 -5.36
N LYS A 307 12.74 37.26 -5.32
CA LYS A 307 13.88 36.81 -4.50
C LYS A 307 13.61 37.05 -3.01
N ALA A 308 13.08 38.21 -2.64
CA ALA A 308 12.71 38.54 -1.27
C ALA A 308 11.66 37.57 -0.73
N LYS A 309 10.58 37.31 -1.49
CA LYS A 309 9.54 36.33 -1.13
C LYS A 309 10.10 34.92 -0.90
N ARG A 310 11.07 34.50 -1.72
CA ARG A 310 11.75 33.20 -1.54
C ARG A 310 12.62 33.15 -0.28
N HIS A 311 13.29 34.26 0.07
CA HIS A 311 14.07 34.36 1.30
C HIS A 311 13.15 34.35 2.53
N GLU A 312 12.08 35.14 2.52
CA GLU A 312 11.10 35.19 3.61
C GLU A 312 10.44 33.83 3.85
N LEU A 313 9.99 33.15 2.79
CA LEU A 313 9.43 31.80 2.90
C LEU A 313 10.44 30.80 3.49
N ARG A 314 11.72 30.91 3.09
CA ARG A 314 12.80 30.05 3.61
C ARG A 314 13.05 30.32 5.10
N ASP A 315 13.14 31.58 5.48
CA ASP A 315 13.43 31.98 6.87
C ASP A 315 12.24 31.67 7.78
N GLY A 316 11.01 31.78 7.27
CA GLY A 316 9.80 31.30 7.94
C GLY A 316 9.80 29.79 8.19
N ARG A 317 10.19 28.99 7.18
CA ARG A 317 10.35 27.52 7.34
C ARG A 317 11.44 27.18 8.35
N HIS A 318 12.54 27.93 8.34
CA HIS A 318 13.63 27.74 9.30
C HIS A 318 13.16 27.97 10.73
N ARG A 319 12.49 29.10 11.01
CA ARG A 319 11.90 29.38 12.34
C ARG A 319 10.94 28.27 12.77
N LYS A 320 10.03 27.86 11.90
CA LYS A 320 9.07 26.79 12.19
C LYS A 320 9.76 25.46 12.52
N ALA A 321 10.80 25.08 11.76
CA ALA A 321 11.53 23.84 12.01
C ALA A 321 12.30 23.88 13.35
N VAL A 322 12.93 25.02 13.68
CA VAL A 322 13.62 25.22 14.97
C VAL A 322 12.63 25.17 16.13
N GLU A 323 11.51 25.88 16.02
CA GLU A 323 10.44 25.88 17.02
C GLU A 323 9.91 24.46 17.24
N ARG A 324 9.58 23.74 16.18
CA ARG A 324 9.08 22.36 16.24
C ARG A 324 10.06 21.40 16.90
N PHE A 325 11.36 21.52 16.61
CA PHE A 325 12.39 20.71 17.26
C PHE A 325 12.46 20.95 18.77
N ASN A 326 12.30 22.20 19.21
CA ASN A 326 12.36 22.54 20.62
C ASN A 326 11.05 22.20 21.36
N SER A 327 9.89 22.37 20.72
CA SER A 327 8.59 22.23 21.37
C SER A 327 7.98 20.83 21.34
N ASP A 328 8.32 19.98 20.35
CA ASP A 328 7.70 18.67 20.19
C ASP A 328 8.70 17.53 20.35
N ALA A 329 8.55 16.77 21.45
CA ALA A 329 9.45 15.67 21.80
C ALA A 329 9.50 14.54 20.76
N VAL A 330 8.36 14.21 20.13
CA VAL A 330 8.32 13.16 19.10
C VAL A 330 9.02 13.62 17.83
N HIS A 331 8.78 14.85 17.39
CA HIS A 331 9.48 15.43 16.25
C HIS A 331 10.99 15.49 16.49
N ARG A 332 11.40 15.98 17.66
CA ARG A 332 12.82 16.04 18.07
C ARG A 332 13.46 14.66 18.01
N THR A 333 12.79 13.66 18.57
CA THR A 333 13.30 12.28 18.61
C THR A 333 13.34 11.64 17.22
N LEU A 334 12.31 11.85 16.39
CA LEU A 334 12.30 11.43 14.98
C LEU A 334 13.47 12.07 14.21
N HIS A 335 13.70 13.37 14.40
CA HIS A 335 14.79 14.10 13.74
C HIS A 335 16.16 13.50 14.12
N ILE A 336 16.39 13.27 15.42
CA ILE A 336 17.63 12.69 15.94
C ILE A 336 17.81 11.25 15.43
N ALA A 337 16.80 10.40 15.57
CA ALA A 337 16.85 9.00 15.13
C ALA A 337 17.16 8.88 13.63
N ILE A 338 16.46 9.65 12.80
CA ILE A 338 16.68 9.63 11.34
C ILE A 338 18.07 10.16 10.99
N ALA A 339 18.53 11.24 11.64
CA ALA A 339 19.88 11.75 11.42
C ALA A 339 20.95 10.72 11.79
N ARG A 340 20.79 10.02 12.92
CA ARG A 340 21.70 8.94 13.36
C ARG A 340 21.74 7.81 12.32
N LEU A 341 20.59 7.28 11.88
CA LEU A 341 20.52 6.21 10.88
C LEU A 341 21.24 6.57 9.57
N PHE A 342 21.03 7.79 9.06
CA PHE A 342 21.73 8.22 7.85
C PHE A 342 23.24 8.33 8.07
N VAL A 343 23.66 8.95 9.17
CA VAL A 343 25.09 9.19 9.43
C VAL A 343 25.84 7.89 9.66
N GLU A 344 25.27 6.95 10.41
CA GLU A 344 25.86 5.62 10.63
C GLU A 344 26.14 4.90 9.32
N GLN A 345 25.14 4.81 8.44
CA GLN A 345 25.32 4.18 7.13
C GLN A 345 26.29 4.96 6.24
N LEU A 346 26.25 6.30 6.25
CA LEU A 346 27.17 7.12 5.46
C LEU A 346 28.62 6.99 5.95
N LYS A 347 28.86 6.86 7.26
CA LYS A 347 30.20 6.60 7.81
C LYS A 347 30.74 5.27 7.29
N SER A 348 29.92 4.22 7.34
CA SER A 348 30.27 2.91 6.78
C SER A 348 30.57 2.99 5.27
N ASP A 349 29.68 3.61 4.50
CA ASP A 349 29.84 3.77 3.05
C ASP A 349 31.10 4.59 2.68
N LEU A 350 31.42 5.65 3.44
CA LEU A 350 32.63 6.46 3.23
C LEU A 350 33.90 5.70 3.59
N ALA A 351 33.88 4.88 4.64
CA ALA A 351 35.00 4.01 4.99
C ALA A 351 35.30 3.01 3.86
N LEU A 352 34.26 2.37 3.31
CA LEU A 352 34.38 1.47 2.16
C LEU A 352 34.90 2.19 0.91
N LEU A 353 34.43 3.41 0.64
CA LEU A 353 34.86 4.20 -0.51
C LEU A 353 36.34 4.60 -0.42
N ARG A 354 36.80 4.97 0.78
CA ARG A 354 38.17 5.39 1.07
C ARG A 354 39.15 4.22 1.17
N GLY A 355 38.67 3.02 1.43
CA GLY A 355 39.48 1.80 1.42
C GLY A 355 40.00 1.45 0.02
N ASP A 356 40.98 0.54 -0.05
CA ASP A 356 41.60 0.11 -1.31
C ASP A 356 40.93 -1.12 -1.94
N ASP A 357 40.08 -1.83 -1.19
CA ASP A 357 39.41 -3.04 -1.68
C ASP A 357 38.27 -2.71 -2.67
N LEU A 358 38.49 -3.06 -3.94
CA LEU A 358 37.50 -2.91 -5.01
C LEU A 358 36.26 -3.78 -4.81
N LYS A 359 36.35 -4.91 -4.10
CA LYS A 359 35.19 -5.76 -3.77
C LYS A 359 34.35 -5.09 -2.69
N ALA A 360 34.97 -4.58 -1.64
CA ALA A 360 34.29 -3.80 -0.59
C ALA A 360 33.54 -2.58 -1.15
N LYS A 361 34.11 -1.88 -2.14
CA LYS A 361 33.43 -0.75 -2.80
C LYS A 361 32.13 -1.13 -3.51
N LYS A 362 31.96 -2.38 -3.94
CA LYS A 362 30.68 -2.84 -4.52
C LYS A 362 29.57 -2.97 -3.48
N ARG A 363 29.91 -3.04 -2.19
CA ARG A 363 28.97 -3.16 -1.06
C ARG A 363 28.45 -1.81 -0.55
N ILE A 364 28.91 -0.69 -1.13
CA ILE A 364 28.43 0.65 -0.77
C ILE A 364 26.91 0.72 -0.94
N SER A 365 26.21 1.18 0.10
CA SER A 365 24.76 1.19 0.13
C SER A 365 24.17 2.27 -0.79
N LEU A 366 22.85 2.19 -1.01
CA LEU A 366 22.10 3.25 -1.70
C LEU A 366 21.76 4.45 -0.80
N CYS A 367 22.28 4.54 0.43
CA CYS A 367 21.98 5.63 1.36
C CYS A 367 22.31 7.01 0.76
N ALA A 368 23.51 7.17 0.21
CA ALA A 368 23.95 8.43 -0.40
C ALA A 368 23.11 8.88 -1.60
N LYS A 369 22.46 7.94 -2.32
CA LYS A 369 21.50 8.28 -3.38
C LYS A 369 20.35 9.12 -2.81
N TRP A 370 19.84 8.73 -1.66
CA TRP A 370 18.68 9.34 -1.03
C TRP A 370 19.00 10.43 0.00
N ALA A 371 20.26 10.52 0.44
CA ALA A 371 20.72 11.51 1.40
C ALA A 371 20.32 12.95 0.98
N PRO A 372 19.81 13.78 1.91
CA PRO A 372 19.26 15.08 1.57
C PRO A 372 20.35 16.00 1.00
N SER A 373 20.00 16.73 -0.06
CA SER A 373 20.90 17.69 -0.69
C SER A 373 20.65 19.10 -0.14
N HIS A 374 21.72 19.87 0.01
CA HIS A 374 21.71 21.25 0.49
C HIS A 374 20.63 22.11 -0.15
N GLY A 375 19.78 22.70 0.70
CA GLY A 375 18.74 23.63 0.27
C GLY A 375 17.78 23.04 -0.76
N ARG A 376 17.64 21.71 -0.84
CA ARG A 376 16.62 21.02 -1.64
C ARG A 376 15.45 20.63 -0.75
N PHE A 377 14.46 19.94 -1.31
CA PHE A 377 13.16 19.67 -0.70
C PHE A 377 13.24 19.31 0.79
N HIS A 378 13.86 18.18 1.16
CA HIS A 378 13.90 17.73 2.56
C HIS A 378 14.64 18.71 3.48
N ASP A 379 15.80 19.22 3.06
CA ASP A 379 16.59 20.17 3.86
C ASP A 379 15.86 21.50 4.07
N LYS A 380 15.07 21.96 3.09
CA LYS A 380 14.25 23.19 3.23
C LYS A 380 13.14 23.08 4.26
N HIS A 381 12.63 21.87 4.51
CA HIS A 381 11.54 21.63 5.46
C HIS A 381 12.05 21.19 6.83
N THR A 382 13.20 20.52 6.89
CA THR A 382 13.67 19.84 8.12
C THR A 382 15.01 20.35 8.63
N PHE A 383 15.83 20.97 7.79
CA PHE A 383 17.21 21.38 8.11
C PHE A 383 18.11 20.24 8.59
N ILE A 384 17.72 18.98 8.38
CA ILE A 384 18.43 17.78 8.81
C ILE A 384 19.88 17.71 8.31
N VAL A 385 20.21 18.37 7.19
CA VAL A 385 21.59 18.40 6.68
C VAL A 385 22.54 19.07 7.67
N SER A 386 22.08 20.06 8.46
CA SER A 386 22.93 20.68 9.48
C SER A 386 23.28 19.67 10.58
N THR A 387 22.28 18.93 11.07
CA THR A 387 22.47 17.88 12.08
C THR A 387 23.35 16.73 11.57
N MET A 388 23.10 16.26 10.34
CA MET A 388 23.91 15.19 9.73
C MET A 388 25.36 15.63 9.49
N ALA A 389 25.56 16.86 9.03
CA ALA A 389 26.90 17.42 8.83
C ALA A 389 27.66 17.59 10.15
N GLU A 390 26.98 18.03 11.21
CA GLU A 390 27.54 18.14 12.56
C GLU A 390 28.02 16.78 13.08
N LEU A 391 27.21 15.72 12.87
CA LEU A 391 27.53 14.35 13.26
C LEU A 391 28.63 13.67 12.43
N LEU A 392 28.74 14.00 11.14
CA LEU A 392 29.76 13.46 10.24
C LEU A 392 31.11 14.17 10.39
N HIS A 393 31.08 15.46 10.67
CA HIS A 393 32.26 16.31 10.80
C HIS A 393 32.21 17.08 12.12
N PRO A 394 32.45 16.42 13.28
CA PRO A 394 32.43 17.07 14.57
C PRO A 394 33.35 18.29 14.63
N MET A 395 32.96 19.28 15.42
CA MET A 395 33.72 20.50 15.61
C MET A 395 35.06 20.19 16.31
N VAL A 396 36.16 20.73 15.78
CA VAL A 396 37.49 20.60 16.37
C VAL A 396 38.00 22.00 16.72
N GLY A 397 38.27 22.24 18.01
CA GLY A 397 38.73 23.53 18.54
C GLY A 397 37.61 24.55 18.76
N GLU A 398 37.99 25.78 19.12
CA GLU A 398 37.06 26.89 19.32
C GLU A 398 36.85 27.67 18.00
N MET A 399 35.62 27.67 17.50
CA MET A 399 35.21 28.39 16.29
C MET A 399 33.75 28.84 16.45
N ASP A 400 33.34 29.89 15.74
CA ASP A 400 31.92 30.25 15.69
C ASP A 400 31.08 29.09 15.12
N ARG A 401 29.96 28.75 15.77
CA ARG A 401 29.15 27.58 15.42
C ARG A 401 28.51 27.73 14.03
N GLU A 402 28.15 28.94 13.63
CA GLU A 402 27.59 29.16 12.29
C GLU A 402 28.66 28.92 11.22
N LEU A 403 29.85 29.49 11.41
CA LEU A 403 30.99 29.29 10.52
C LEU A 403 31.38 27.80 10.42
N TYR A 404 31.46 27.12 11.56
CA TYR A 404 31.66 25.68 11.66
C TYR A 404 30.64 24.91 10.80
N LEU A 405 29.34 25.17 10.99
CA LEU A 405 28.28 24.47 10.27
C LEU A 405 28.34 24.74 8.76
N ARG A 406 28.76 25.93 8.32
CA ARG A 406 28.99 26.22 6.89
C ARG A 406 30.07 25.30 6.30
N HIS A 407 31.18 25.10 7.03
CA HIS A 407 32.25 24.19 6.63
C HIS A 407 31.85 22.71 6.70
N ALA A 408 31.17 22.30 7.77
CA ALA A 408 30.69 20.93 7.94
C ALA A 408 29.71 20.54 6.84
N ARG A 409 28.75 21.43 6.52
CA ARG A 409 27.78 21.25 5.42
C ARG A 409 28.49 21.12 4.08
N GLU A 410 29.48 21.97 3.79
CA GLU A 410 30.27 21.82 2.55
C GLU A 410 31.04 20.49 2.49
N SER A 411 31.57 20.00 3.62
CA SER A 411 32.25 18.71 3.69
C SER A 411 31.29 17.55 3.44
N TYR A 412 30.11 17.58 4.07
CA TYR A 412 29.02 16.63 3.81
C TYR A 412 28.61 16.64 2.32
N ARG A 413 28.52 17.82 1.69
CA ARG A 413 28.22 17.93 0.24
C ARG A 413 29.23 17.19 -0.62
N LYS A 414 30.52 17.30 -0.28
CA LYS A 414 31.62 16.64 -1.01
C LYS A 414 31.57 15.14 -0.82
N ASP A 415 31.40 14.67 0.42
CA ASP A 415 31.27 13.24 0.74
C ASP A 415 30.10 12.59 0.00
N ILE A 416 28.91 13.21 0.03
CA ILE A 416 27.74 12.73 -0.74
C ILE A 416 27.99 12.77 -2.26
N SER A 417 28.70 13.79 -2.76
CA SER A 417 29.04 13.88 -4.18
C SER A 417 29.95 12.73 -4.61
N SER A 418 30.96 12.38 -3.80
CA SER A 418 31.88 11.28 -4.08
C SER A 418 31.18 9.92 -4.05
N LEU A 419 30.31 9.68 -3.07
CA LEU A 419 29.50 8.46 -3.02
C LEU A 419 28.54 8.33 -4.20
N ARG A 420 27.86 9.43 -4.59
CA ARG A 420 26.96 9.43 -5.75
C ARG A 420 27.66 9.26 -7.08
N GLU A 421 28.92 9.68 -7.17
CA GLU A 421 29.77 9.42 -8.33
C GLU A 421 30.12 7.93 -8.44
N HIS A 422 30.50 7.30 -7.33
CA HIS A 422 30.74 5.86 -7.28
C HIS A 422 29.48 5.04 -7.60
N LEU A 423 28.32 5.43 -7.06
CA LEU A 423 27.02 4.80 -7.33
C LEU A 423 26.50 5.01 -8.77
N ASP A 424 27.22 5.76 -9.59
CA ASP A 424 26.89 6.06 -10.99
C ASP A 424 25.45 6.58 -11.21
N VAL A 425 25.02 7.52 -10.36
CA VAL A 425 23.66 8.06 -10.39
C VAL A 425 23.41 8.82 -11.71
N VAL A 426 22.39 8.39 -12.47
CA VAL A 426 22.08 8.88 -13.83
C VAL A 426 21.87 10.39 -13.89
N GLU A 427 21.22 10.95 -12.88
CA GLU A 427 20.93 12.38 -12.74
C GLU A 427 22.20 13.24 -12.75
N ARG A 428 23.33 12.70 -12.28
CA ARG A 428 24.64 13.38 -12.31
C ARG A 428 25.14 13.50 -13.75
N LYS A 429 25.11 12.42 -14.52
CA LYS A 429 25.50 12.40 -15.94
C LYS A 429 24.59 13.28 -16.79
N LEU A 430 23.27 13.23 -16.54
CA LEU A 430 22.28 14.11 -17.17
C LEU A 430 22.57 15.59 -16.91
N SER A 431 22.83 15.95 -15.65
CA SER A 431 23.13 17.34 -15.25
C SER A 431 24.46 17.82 -15.83
N ALA A 432 25.46 16.95 -15.92
CA ALA A 432 26.76 17.21 -16.53
C ALA A 432 26.73 17.18 -18.07
N LYS A 433 25.58 16.88 -18.69
CA LYS A 433 25.42 16.70 -20.15
C LYS A 433 26.34 15.63 -20.75
N ARG A 434 26.69 14.59 -19.99
CA ARG A 434 27.55 13.47 -20.41
C ARG A 434 26.74 12.21 -20.75
N LEU A 435 25.82 12.34 -21.72
CA LEU A 435 24.92 11.26 -22.14
C LEU A 435 25.67 10.06 -22.76
N ASP A 436 26.79 10.35 -23.42
CA ASP A 436 27.74 9.40 -24.00
C ASP A 436 28.24 8.35 -22.99
N THR A 437 28.34 8.71 -21.71
CA THR A 437 28.80 7.82 -20.64
C THR A 437 27.70 6.99 -19.99
N ILE A 438 26.43 7.20 -20.35
CA ILE A 438 25.29 6.46 -19.78
C ILE A 438 25.28 5.05 -20.36
N LYS A 439 25.21 4.06 -19.46
CA LYS A 439 25.05 2.64 -19.78
C LYS A 439 23.59 2.26 -19.58
N TYR A 440 22.83 2.22 -20.66
CA TYR A 440 21.37 2.06 -20.63
C TYR A 440 20.91 0.75 -19.96
N ASP A 441 21.70 -0.32 -20.10
CA ASP A 441 21.54 -1.62 -19.44
C ASP A 441 21.53 -1.53 -17.91
N ARG A 442 22.20 -0.52 -17.34
CA ARG A 442 22.31 -0.32 -15.88
C ARG A 442 21.34 0.72 -15.33
N VAL A 443 20.59 1.41 -16.20
CA VAL A 443 19.64 2.44 -15.77
C VAL A 443 18.44 1.78 -15.09
N PRO A 444 18.11 2.12 -13.84
CA PRO A 444 16.95 1.57 -13.15
C PRO A 444 15.63 1.91 -13.84
N SER A 445 14.65 1.01 -13.81
CA SER A 445 13.37 1.12 -14.54
C SER A 445 12.62 2.45 -14.29
N VAL A 446 12.58 2.94 -13.05
CA VAL A 446 11.94 4.21 -12.71
C VAL A 446 12.69 5.40 -13.32
N ALA A 447 14.03 5.35 -13.33
CA ALA A 447 14.84 6.37 -14.01
C ALA A 447 14.65 6.28 -15.53
N MET A 448 14.57 5.07 -16.08
CA MET A 448 14.28 4.86 -17.51
C MET A 448 12.93 5.46 -17.89
N LYS A 449 11.87 5.20 -17.12
CA LYS A 449 10.53 5.80 -17.33
C LYS A 449 10.58 7.33 -17.32
N ASN A 450 11.31 7.93 -16.37
CA ASN A 450 11.36 9.38 -16.21
C ASN A 450 12.24 10.08 -17.27
N TYR A 451 13.28 9.41 -17.77
CA TYR A 451 14.31 10.03 -18.60
C TYR A 451 14.36 9.51 -20.05
N ALA A 452 13.61 8.47 -20.40
CA ALA A 452 13.49 7.97 -21.78
C ALA A 452 13.17 9.08 -22.80
N PRO A 453 12.25 10.03 -22.53
CA PRO A 453 12.02 11.14 -23.46
C PRO A 453 13.26 12.03 -23.68
N ILE A 454 14.10 12.17 -22.65
CA ILE A 454 15.36 12.92 -22.75
C ILE A 454 16.38 12.13 -23.57
N PHE A 455 16.47 10.82 -23.36
CA PHE A 455 17.38 9.94 -24.11
C PHE A 455 17.00 9.90 -25.59
N ALA A 456 15.72 9.68 -25.90
CA ALA A 456 15.21 9.69 -27.27
C ALA A 456 15.49 11.00 -28.01
N LYS A 457 15.37 12.14 -27.30
CA LYS A 457 15.60 13.47 -27.88
C LYS A 457 17.08 13.84 -28.03
N LYS A 458 17.96 13.38 -27.13
CA LYS A 458 19.35 13.87 -27.04
C LYS A 458 20.43 12.84 -27.36
N ASP A 459 20.11 11.54 -27.36
CA ASP A 459 21.03 10.43 -27.65
C ASP A 459 20.29 9.34 -28.44
N ASN A 460 19.62 9.75 -29.53
CA ASN A 460 18.69 8.92 -30.31
C ASN A 460 19.34 7.64 -30.83
N ASP A 461 20.52 7.72 -31.44
CA ASP A 461 21.16 6.57 -32.11
C ASP A 461 21.54 5.44 -31.13
N ARG A 462 22.15 5.79 -29.98
CA ARG A 462 22.54 4.78 -28.97
C ARG A 462 21.33 4.23 -28.24
N PHE A 463 20.36 5.09 -27.96
CA PHE A 463 19.14 4.68 -27.27
C PHE A 463 18.27 3.80 -28.18
N GLY A 464 18.14 4.12 -29.46
CA GLY A 464 17.45 3.30 -30.46
C GLY A 464 18.05 1.90 -30.56
N LYS A 465 19.38 1.79 -30.71
CA LYS A 465 20.09 0.49 -30.70
C LYS A 465 19.87 -0.30 -29.41
N TYR A 466 19.81 0.39 -28.27
CA TYR A 466 19.51 -0.25 -26.99
C TYR A 466 18.08 -0.83 -27.00
N LEU A 467 17.09 -0.08 -27.50
CA LEU A 467 15.71 -0.53 -27.59
C LEU A 467 15.54 -1.70 -28.56
N GLU A 468 16.22 -1.69 -29.71
CA GLU A 468 16.25 -2.82 -30.66
C GLU A 468 16.76 -4.09 -29.97
N GLN A 469 17.88 -4.00 -29.25
CA GLN A 469 18.44 -5.14 -28.51
C GLN A 469 17.54 -5.61 -27.36
N VAL A 470 16.75 -4.72 -26.74
CA VAL A 470 15.73 -5.10 -25.76
C VAL A 470 14.56 -5.82 -26.43
N ALA A 471 14.09 -5.34 -27.58
CA ALA A 471 13.03 -5.97 -28.36
C ALA A 471 13.42 -7.36 -28.88
N GLU A 472 14.68 -7.52 -29.33
CA GLU A 472 15.27 -8.80 -29.71
C GLU A 472 15.53 -9.74 -28.51
N GLY A 473 15.37 -9.25 -27.27
CA GLY A 473 15.60 -10.03 -26.05
C GLY A 473 17.08 -10.21 -25.67
N LYS A 474 18.01 -9.51 -26.33
CA LYS A 474 19.45 -9.53 -26.03
C LYS A 474 19.82 -8.71 -24.79
N MET A 475 19.01 -7.70 -24.46
CA MET A 475 19.17 -6.89 -23.25
C MET A 475 17.89 -6.82 -22.42
N ARG A 476 18.02 -6.53 -21.12
CA ARG A 476 16.91 -6.40 -20.17
C ARG A 476 16.93 -5.00 -19.54
N ILE A 477 15.75 -4.49 -19.18
CA ILE A 477 15.63 -3.24 -18.42
C ILE A 477 15.79 -3.57 -16.93
N SER A 478 16.82 -3.02 -16.30
CA SER A 478 17.14 -3.30 -14.90
C SER A 478 16.09 -2.73 -13.92
N GLY A 479 15.76 -3.50 -12.89
CA GLY A 479 15.01 -3.02 -11.73
C GLY A 479 13.52 -2.83 -11.93
N ALA A 480 12.82 -3.70 -12.67
CA ALA A 480 11.37 -3.64 -12.89
C ALA A 480 10.54 -3.70 -11.58
N THR A 481 10.37 -2.57 -10.92
CA THR A 481 9.44 -2.35 -9.79
C THR A 481 8.34 -1.40 -10.23
N LEU A 482 7.83 -1.63 -11.45
CA LEU A 482 6.66 -0.93 -11.95
C LEU A 482 5.44 -1.81 -11.69
N LEU A 483 4.34 -1.17 -11.30
CA LEU A 483 3.07 -1.84 -11.12
C LEU A 483 2.51 -2.22 -12.50
N PRO A 484 1.87 -3.40 -12.66
CA PRO A 484 1.19 -3.78 -13.90
C PRO A 484 0.34 -2.64 -14.48
N SER A 485 -0.43 -1.97 -13.61
CA SER A 485 -1.29 -0.84 -13.97
C SER A 485 -0.57 0.31 -14.65
N THR A 486 0.65 0.62 -14.21
CA THR A 486 1.44 1.70 -14.81
C THR A 486 1.95 1.37 -16.21
N LEU A 487 2.10 0.09 -16.54
CA LEU A 487 2.47 -0.37 -17.89
C LEU A 487 1.24 -0.36 -18.80
N ILE A 488 0.09 -0.83 -18.30
CA ILE A 488 -1.20 -0.77 -19.02
C ILE A 488 -1.59 0.68 -19.32
N ARG A 489 -1.38 1.61 -18.39
CA ARG A 489 -1.67 3.04 -18.63
C ARG A 489 -0.85 3.62 -19.79
N VAL A 490 0.42 3.22 -19.95
CA VAL A 490 1.24 3.64 -21.10
C VAL A 490 0.60 3.17 -22.41
N MET A 491 0.13 1.91 -22.47
CA MET A 491 -0.58 1.38 -23.64
C MET A 491 -1.89 2.12 -23.91
N ARG A 492 -2.65 2.43 -22.85
CA ARG A 492 -3.90 3.19 -22.99
C ARG A 492 -3.69 4.61 -23.52
N GLN A 493 -2.61 5.29 -23.09
CA GLN A 493 -2.23 6.61 -23.60
C GLN A 493 -1.81 6.58 -25.07
N GLY A 494 -1.08 5.53 -25.48
CA GLY A 494 -0.67 5.28 -26.86
C GLY A 494 -1.83 5.39 -27.86
N GLU A 495 -2.99 4.87 -27.48
CA GLU A 495 -4.15 4.81 -28.38
C GLU A 495 -5.20 5.92 -28.17
N GLU A 496 -5.15 6.69 -27.07
CA GLU A 496 -6.05 7.83 -26.81
C GLU A 496 -5.74 9.03 -27.73
N GLY A 497 -4.62 9.02 -28.45
CA GLY A 497 -4.22 10.01 -29.48
C GLY A 497 -5.06 10.01 -30.77
N ARG A 498 -6.38 9.82 -30.67
CA ARG A 498 -7.31 9.75 -31.81
C ARG A 498 -7.81 11.11 -32.32
N TYR A 499 -6.99 12.15 -32.23
CA TYR A 499 -7.10 13.33 -33.08
C TYR A 499 -5.70 13.76 -33.54
N LEU A 500 -5.50 13.60 -34.86
CA LEU A 500 -4.34 13.99 -35.67
C LEU A 500 -3.14 13.02 -35.62
N ILE A 501 -2.81 12.54 -36.81
CA ILE A 501 -1.54 11.91 -37.19
C ILE A 501 -0.41 12.69 -36.52
N THR A 502 0.15 12.14 -35.45
CA THR A 502 1.48 12.50 -35.01
C THR A 502 2.25 11.20 -34.93
N ASP A 503 3.15 11.00 -35.88
CA ASP A 503 4.32 10.15 -35.72
C ASP A 503 5.12 10.72 -34.54
N ASP A 504 4.66 10.54 -33.30
CA ASP A 504 5.43 10.91 -32.12
C ASP A 504 6.39 9.75 -31.82
N PRO A 505 7.69 9.86 -32.17
CA PRO A 505 8.67 8.81 -31.91
C PRO A 505 8.80 8.47 -30.42
N ASN A 506 8.34 9.35 -29.52
CA ASN A 506 8.35 9.08 -28.08
C ASN A 506 7.30 8.04 -27.67
N LEU A 507 6.19 7.92 -28.40
CA LEU A 507 5.10 7.02 -28.07
C LEU A 507 5.49 5.56 -28.32
N THR A 508 5.99 5.28 -29.52
CA THR A 508 6.52 3.97 -29.92
C THR A 508 7.69 3.54 -29.02
N THR A 509 8.52 4.51 -28.62
CA THR A 509 9.62 4.27 -27.67
C THR A 509 9.11 3.84 -26.29
N ASN A 510 8.06 4.49 -25.77
CA ASN A 510 7.49 4.15 -24.48
C ASN A 510 6.82 2.76 -24.49
N GLU A 511 6.19 2.37 -25.60
CA GLU A 511 5.59 1.05 -25.77
C GLU A 511 6.65 -0.06 -25.72
N ILE A 512 7.74 0.08 -26.48
CA ILE A 512 8.85 -0.89 -26.50
C ILE A 512 9.49 -1.02 -25.09
N VAL A 513 9.69 0.11 -24.41
CA VAL A 513 10.22 0.12 -23.04
C VAL A 513 9.27 -0.62 -22.09
N ALA A 514 7.97 -0.39 -22.20
CA ALA A 514 6.96 -1.01 -21.36
C ALA A 514 6.82 -2.52 -21.64
N ASP A 515 6.94 -2.97 -22.90
CA ASP A 515 6.98 -4.39 -23.27
C ASP A 515 8.18 -5.11 -22.61
N GLY A 516 9.38 -4.51 -22.70
CA GLY A 516 10.58 -5.07 -22.07
C GLY A 516 10.47 -5.13 -20.53
N GLN A 517 9.82 -4.12 -19.93
CA GLN A 517 9.52 -4.08 -18.50
C GLN A 517 8.49 -5.15 -18.10
N TRP A 518 7.46 -5.37 -18.91
CA TRP A 518 6.45 -6.40 -18.71
C TRP A 518 7.06 -7.80 -18.73
N LYS A 519 7.89 -8.11 -19.73
CA LYS A 519 8.58 -9.40 -19.84
C LYS A 519 9.43 -9.69 -18.60
N THR A 520 10.15 -8.69 -18.11
CA THR A 520 10.95 -8.80 -16.88
C THR A 520 10.08 -9.01 -15.64
N LEU A 521 8.91 -8.36 -15.58
CA LEU A 521 7.95 -8.50 -14.49
C LEU A 521 7.35 -9.91 -14.44
N VAL A 522 6.87 -10.42 -15.58
CA VAL A 522 6.31 -11.77 -15.71
C VAL A 522 7.33 -12.82 -15.29
N GLN A 523 8.57 -12.72 -15.80
CA GLN A 523 9.63 -13.68 -15.46
C GLN A 523 9.88 -13.72 -13.96
N ARG A 524 9.99 -12.55 -13.30
CA ARG A 524 10.23 -12.50 -11.84
C ARG A 524 9.13 -13.20 -11.03
N ILE A 525 7.87 -13.11 -11.47
CA ILE A 525 6.77 -13.79 -10.78
C ILE A 525 6.85 -15.29 -11.03
N LYS A 526 7.13 -15.74 -12.27
CA LYS A 526 7.39 -17.15 -12.59
C LYS A 526 8.53 -17.74 -11.77
N ASP A 527 9.61 -16.98 -11.58
CA ASP A 527 10.76 -17.37 -10.75
C ASP A 527 10.39 -17.49 -9.25
N SER A 528 9.30 -16.82 -8.83
CA SER A 528 8.77 -16.91 -7.47
C SER A 528 7.81 -18.09 -7.28
N GLY A 529 7.37 -18.74 -8.36
CA GLY A 529 6.42 -19.86 -8.35
C GLY A 529 5.44 -19.82 -9.51
N SER A 530 4.69 -20.90 -9.70
CA SER A 530 3.59 -21.00 -10.65
C SER A 530 2.24 -21.05 -9.94
N LEU A 531 1.17 -20.80 -10.71
CA LEU A 531 -0.20 -21.07 -10.31
C LEU A 531 -0.75 -22.22 -11.15
N GLU A 532 -1.41 -23.16 -10.48
CA GLU A 532 -2.16 -24.22 -11.14
C GLU A 532 -3.67 -23.97 -11.02
N SER A 533 -4.44 -24.46 -12.00
CA SER A 533 -5.90 -24.47 -11.98
C SER A 533 -6.55 -23.14 -11.51
N SER A 534 -6.02 -22.01 -11.99
CA SER A 534 -6.40 -20.66 -11.57
C SER A 534 -6.93 -19.83 -12.75
N ILE A 535 -7.93 -18.99 -12.55
CA ILE A 535 -8.41 -18.04 -13.57
C ILE A 535 -8.69 -16.67 -12.96
N ALA A 536 -8.52 -15.62 -13.78
CA ALA A 536 -8.88 -14.26 -13.42
C ALA A 536 -10.30 -13.94 -13.90
N VAL A 537 -11.05 -13.23 -13.08
CA VAL A 537 -12.27 -12.51 -13.44
C VAL A 537 -11.90 -11.03 -13.44
N CYS A 538 -11.92 -10.41 -14.61
CA CYS A 538 -11.41 -9.07 -14.84
C CYS A 538 -12.54 -8.03 -14.91
N ASP A 539 -12.64 -7.17 -13.89
CA ASP A 539 -13.58 -6.06 -13.87
C ASP A 539 -13.09 -4.84 -14.65
N VAL A 540 -13.86 -4.49 -15.68
CA VAL A 540 -13.66 -3.32 -16.54
C VAL A 540 -14.93 -2.46 -16.62
N SER A 541 -15.81 -2.59 -15.63
CA SER A 541 -17.02 -1.78 -15.52
C SER A 541 -16.70 -0.28 -15.42
N GLY A 542 -17.70 0.57 -15.68
CA GLY A 542 -17.51 2.03 -15.67
C GLY A 542 -16.99 2.56 -14.33
N SER A 543 -17.35 1.91 -13.22
CA SER A 543 -16.94 2.27 -11.86
C SER A 543 -15.42 2.09 -11.66
N MET A 544 -14.80 1.11 -12.33
CA MET A 544 -13.37 0.86 -12.33
C MET A 544 -12.55 1.95 -13.06
N SER A 545 -13.19 2.85 -13.80
CA SER A 545 -12.53 4.02 -14.39
C SER A 545 -12.17 5.09 -13.35
N TRP A 546 -12.70 4.99 -12.12
CA TRP A 546 -12.47 5.94 -11.04
C TRP A 546 -12.08 5.24 -9.73
N PRO A 547 -11.19 5.86 -8.92
CA PRO A 547 -10.55 7.15 -9.13
C PRO A 547 -9.37 7.11 -10.11
N VAL A 548 -9.06 8.25 -10.75
CA VAL A 548 -7.83 8.40 -11.55
C VAL A 548 -6.69 8.91 -10.67
N PHE A 549 -5.63 8.13 -10.56
CA PHE A 549 -4.45 8.43 -9.76
C PHE A 549 -3.55 9.49 -10.41
N PRO A 550 -2.64 10.13 -9.65
CA PRO A 550 -1.74 11.17 -10.18
C PRO A 550 -0.80 10.72 -11.30
N ASP A 551 -0.53 9.42 -11.42
CA ASP A 551 0.23 8.83 -12.53
C ASP A 551 -0.66 8.49 -13.74
N GLY A 552 -1.94 8.87 -13.68
CA GLY A 552 -2.94 8.65 -14.71
C GLY A 552 -3.59 7.26 -14.67
N THR A 553 -3.16 6.37 -13.78
CA THR A 553 -3.74 5.02 -13.66
C THR A 553 -5.12 5.05 -13.00
N CYS A 554 -5.93 4.02 -13.19
CA CYS A 554 -7.19 3.79 -12.46
C CYS A 554 -7.34 2.30 -12.06
N PRO A 555 -8.34 1.93 -11.24
CA PRO A 555 -8.58 0.53 -10.87
C PRO A 555 -8.66 -0.42 -12.07
N MET A 556 -9.27 0.00 -13.18
CA MET A 556 -9.36 -0.76 -14.43
C MET A 556 -7.99 -1.14 -14.99
N ASP A 557 -7.01 -0.22 -14.99
CA ASP A 557 -5.65 -0.53 -15.45
C ASP A 557 -5.01 -1.64 -14.60
N SER A 558 -5.37 -1.69 -13.32
CA SER A 558 -4.89 -2.70 -12.37
C SER A 558 -5.57 -4.04 -12.57
N ALA A 559 -6.89 -4.05 -12.82
CA ALA A 559 -7.64 -5.27 -13.13
C ALA A 559 -7.11 -5.94 -14.40
N ILE A 560 -6.91 -5.18 -15.47
CA ILE A 560 -6.36 -5.68 -16.74
C ILE A 560 -4.93 -6.17 -16.52
N GLY A 561 -4.08 -5.36 -15.85
CA GLY A 561 -2.68 -5.71 -15.61
C GLY A 561 -2.51 -6.95 -14.75
N LEU A 562 -3.30 -7.11 -13.68
CA LEU A 562 -3.23 -8.31 -12.83
C LEU A 562 -3.81 -9.54 -13.52
N SER A 563 -4.88 -9.39 -14.30
CA SER A 563 -5.48 -10.50 -15.07
C SER A 563 -4.54 -11.03 -16.14
N LEU A 564 -3.90 -10.14 -16.92
CA LEU A 564 -2.89 -10.53 -17.90
C LEU A 564 -1.67 -11.18 -17.24
N LEU A 565 -1.23 -10.65 -16.10
CA LEU A 565 -0.13 -11.25 -15.34
C LEU A 565 -0.51 -12.66 -14.85
N LEU A 566 -1.73 -12.85 -14.34
CA LEU A 566 -2.23 -14.16 -13.91
C LEU A 566 -2.27 -15.16 -15.06
N ALA A 567 -2.79 -14.73 -16.22
CA ALA A 567 -2.87 -15.56 -17.42
C ALA A 567 -1.47 -16.00 -17.91
N GLU A 568 -0.45 -15.16 -17.75
CA GLU A 568 0.94 -15.46 -18.13
C GLU A 568 1.63 -16.46 -17.19
N VAL A 569 1.35 -16.38 -15.89
CA VAL A 569 2.03 -17.19 -14.86
C VAL A 569 1.32 -18.51 -14.57
N THR A 570 0.05 -18.63 -14.98
CA THR A 570 -0.75 -19.85 -14.78
C THR A 570 -0.38 -20.90 -15.82
N SER A 571 -0.22 -22.15 -15.38
CA SER A 571 0.06 -23.28 -16.28
C SER A 571 -1.14 -23.63 -17.17
N PRO A 572 -0.93 -24.18 -18.38
CA PRO A 572 -2.00 -24.78 -19.17
C PRO A 572 -2.78 -25.85 -18.35
N PRO A 573 -4.09 -26.03 -18.56
CA PRO A 573 -4.92 -25.49 -19.67
C PRO A 573 -5.52 -24.10 -19.41
N PHE A 574 -5.39 -23.54 -18.20
CA PHE A 574 -5.99 -22.25 -17.83
C PHE A 574 -5.08 -21.05 -18.14
N GLY A 575 -3.78 -21.30 -18.34
CA GLY A 575 -2.83 -20.30 -18.82
C GLY A 575 -3.28 -19.66 -20.13
N GLY A 576 -3.13 -18.33 -20.22
CA GLY A 576 -3.58 -17.54 -21.36
C GLY A 576 -5.07 -17.27 -21.41
N ALA A 577 -5.85 -17.61 -20.38
CA ALA A 577 -7.28 -17.34 -20.32
C ALA A 577 -7.69 -16.47 -19.12
N PHE A 578 -8.76 -15.70 -19.30
CA PHE A 578 -9.44 -14.97 -18.23
C PHE A 578 -10.91 -14.75 -18.58
N ILE A 579 -11.73 -14.43 -17.58
CA ILE A 579 -13.18 -14.23 -17.72
C ILE A 579 -13.48 -12.73 -17.70
N THR A 580 -14.33 -12.27 -18.62
CA THR A 580 -14.84 -10.90 -18.60
C THR A 580 -15.87 -10.74 -17.49
N PHE A 581 -15.77 -9.65 -16.73
CA PHE A 581 -16.76 -9.31 -15.71
C PHE A 581 -17.85 -8.44 -16.34
N SER A 582 -18.85 -9.11 -16.91
CA SER A 582 -19.96 -8.45 -17.57
C SER A 582 -21.29 -9.15 -17.27
N ALA A 583 -22.42 -8.53 -17.62
CA ALA A 583 -23.74 -9.15 -17.56
C ALA A 583 -23.85 -10.48 -18.35
N LYS A 584 -22.92 -10.72 -19.29
CA LYS A 584 -22.78 -11.96 -20.04
C LYS A 584 -21.31 -12.36 -20.02
N PRO A 585 -20.81 -13.00 -18.95
CA PRO A 585 -19.40 -13.28 -18.80
C PRO A 585 -18.93 -14.25 -19.89
N GLU A 586 -17.79 -13.93 -20.51
CA GLU A 586 -17.18 -14.74 -21.58
C GLU A 586 -15.72 -15.05 -21.22
N VAL A 587 -15.26 -16.24 -21.62
CA VAL A 587 -13.83 -16.60 -21.51
C VAL A 587 -13.10 -16.00 -22.70
N GLN A 588 -12.11 -15.15 -22.42
CA GLN A 588 -11.21 -14.58 -23.41
C GLN A 588 -9.84 -15.25 -23.34
N THR A 589 -9.25 -15.49 -24.50
CA THR A 589 -7.92 -16.08 -24.62
C THR A 589 -6.94 -15.05 -25.19
N VAL A 590 -5.73 -15.05 -24.62
CA VAL A 590 -4.64 -14.16 -24.98
C VAL A 590 -3.50 -15.00 -25.53
N ASP A 591 -3.04 -14.62 -26.71
CA ASP A 591 -1.81 -15.19 -27.26
C ASP A 591 -0.61 -14.67 -26.46
N LEU A 592 -0.06 -15.56 -25.63
CA LEU A 592 1.05 -15.26 -24.74
C LEU A 592 2.36 -14.96 -25.50
N SER A 593 2.47 -15.30 -26.78
CA SER A 593 3.66 -15.02 -27.60
C SER A 593 3.77 -13.55 -28.01
N LEU A 594 2.68 -12.80 -27.96
CA LEU A 594 2.61 -11.41 -28.38
C LEU A 594 3.20 -10.44 -27.34
N PRO A 595 3.69 -9.26 -27.75
CA PRO A 595 4.09 -8.22 -26.81
C PRO A 595 2.87 -7.57 -26.12
N LEU A 596 3.10 -6.85 -25.02
CA LEU A 596 2.02 -6.33 -24.16
C LEU A 596 1.09 -5.38 -24.91
N HIS A 597 1.65 -4.51 -25.76
CA HIS A 597 0.85 -3.56 -26.54
C HIS A 597 -0.17 -4.26 -27.47
N GLU A 598 0.21 -5.38 -28.11
CA GLU A 598 -0.70 -6.18 -28.94
C GLU A 598 -1.73 -6.95 -28.12
N LYS A 599 -1.32 -7.50 -26.97
CA LYS A 599 -2.23 -8.17 -26.02
C LYS A 599 -3.31 -7.20 -25.56
N TYR A 600 -2.94 -5.98 -25.19
CA TYR A 600 -3.87 -4.95 -24.75
C TYR A 600 -4.83 -4.51 -25.88
N ARG A 601 -4.32 -4.34 -27.10
CA ARG A 601 -5.14 -3.97 -28.27
C ARG A 601 -6.23 -5.01 -28.54
N LYS A 602 -5.87 -6.29 -28.62
CA LYS A 602 -6.83 -7.40 -28.82
C LYS A 602 -7.83 -7.50 -27.67
N LEU A 603 -7.36 -7.27 -26.44
CA LEU A 603 -8.21 -7.23 -25.27
C LEU A 603 -9.28 -6.16 -25.47
N LYS A 604 -8.91 -4.91 -25.76
CA LYS A 604 -9.85 -3.80 -25.98
C LYS A 604 -10.87 -4.01 -27.12
N GLU A 605 -10.53 -4.78 -28.15
CA GLU A 605 -11.45 -5.14 -29.24
C GLU A 605 -12.55 -6.13 -28.81
N SER A 606 -12.35 -6.82 -27.68
CA SER A 606 -13.34 -7.74 -27.12
C SER A 606 -14.55 -6.98 -26.54
N ASN A 607 -15.73 -7.61 -26.54
CA ASN A 607 -16.95 -6.96 -26.07
C ASN A 607 -17.05 -7.04 -24.54
N TRP A 608 -16.54 -6.01 -23.85
CA TRP A 608 -16.41 -6.02 -22.39
C TRP A 608 -17.71 -5.86 -21.60
N GLY A 609 -18.78 -5.34 -22.20
CA GLY A 609 -19.99 -4.97 -21.46
C GLY A 609 -19.76 -3.86 -20.42
N MET A 610 -20.81 -3.10 -20.06
CA MET A 610 -20.71 -1.94 -19.14
C MET A 610 -21.45 -2.16 -17.81
N ASN A 611 -21.91 -3.40 -17.54
CA ASN A 611 -22.71 -3.80 -16.37
C ASN A 611 -22.18 -5.15 -15.88
N THR A 612 -22.30 -5.42 -14.57
CA THR A 612 -21.64 -6.49 -13.84
C THR A 612 -22.63 -7.54 -13.34
N ASP A 613 -22.35 -8.84 -13.48
CA ASP A 613 -23.02 -9.88 -12.68
C ASP A 613 -22.00 -10.92 -12.19
N PHE A 614 -21.60 -10.80 -10.92
CA PHE A 614 -20.64 -11.73 -10.31
C PHE A 614 -21.19 -13.16 -10.23
N VAL A 615 -22.49 -13.31 -9.98
CA VAL A 615 -23.11 -14.63 -9.84
C VAL A 615 -23.21 -15.33 -11.19
N ALA A 616 -23.47 -14.58 -12.27
CA ALA A 616 -23.52 -15.11 -13.64
C ALA A 616 -22.22 -15.82 -14.07
N VAL A 617 -21.06 -15.39 -13.56
CA VAL A 617 -19.77 -16.07 -13.83
C VAL A 617 -19.83 -17.55 -13.41
N PHE A 618 -20.54 -17.85 -12.33
CA PHE A 618 -20.65 -19.20 -11.81
C PHE A 618 -21.90 -19.91 -12.34
N GLU A 619 -23.06 -19.26 -12.26
CA GLU A 619 -24.35 -19.87 -12.59
C GLU A 619 -24.60 -19.99 -14.10
N ASP A 620 -24.11 -19.06 -14.92
CA ASP A 620 -24.38 -19.03 -16.36
C ASP A 620 -23.19 -19.50 -17.21
N LEU A 621 -21.97 -19.43 -16.68
CA LEU A 621 -20.75 -19.79 -17.41
C LEU A 621 -20.09 -21.07 -16.86
N ILE A 622 -19.56 -21.07 -15.63
CA ILE A 622 -18.74 -22.19 -15.11
C ILE A 622 -19.57 -23.45 -14.89
N LEU A 623 -20.66 -23.38 -14.12
CA LEU A 623 -21.47 -24.55 -13.75
C LEU A 623 -22.16 -25.20 -14.97
N PRO A 624 -22.82 -24.44 -15.87
CA PRO A 624 -23.43 -25.04 -17.07
C PRO A 624 -22.39 -25.66 -18.00
N MET A 625 -21.21 -25.04 -18.15
CA MET A 625 -20.11 -25.59 -18.94
C MET A 625 -19.61 -26.92 -18.33
N ALA A 626 -19.43 -26.97 -17.01
CA ALA A 626 -18.99 -28.17 -16.31
C ALA A 626 -20.00 -29.31 -16.44
N GLN A 627 -21.30 -29.04 -16.25
CA GLN A 627 -22.37 -30.02 -16.38
C GLN A 627 -22.53 -30.51 -17.82
N ARG A 628 -22.52 -29.60 -18.80
CA ARG A 628 -22.65 -29.94 -20.22
C ARG A 628 -21.53 -30.86 -20.71
N ASN A 629 -20.30 -30.61 -20.25
CA ASN A 629 -19.12 -31.39 -20.64
C ASN A 629 -18.82 -32.56 -19.69
N LYS A 630 -19.61 -32.76 -18.63
CA LYS A 630 -19.42 -33.81 -17.62
C LYS A 630 -18.00 -33.82 -17.06
N LEU A 631 -17.50 -32.63 -16.69
CA LEU A 631 -16.17 -32.50 -16.12
C LEU A 631 -16.06 -33.29 -14.82
N LYS A 632 -14.91 -33.90 -14.60
CA LYS A 632 -14.63 -34.51 -13.30
C LYS A 632 -14.23 -33.42 -12.30
N PRO A 633 -14.40 -33.65 -10.98
CA PRO A 633 -13.95 -32.71 -9.96
C PRO A 633 -12.45 -32.35 -10.07
N GLU A 634 -11.62 -33.27 -10.55
CA GLU A 634 -10.18 -33.06 -10.77
C GLU A 634 -9.85 -32.07 -11.90
N ASP A 635 -10.73 -32.00 -12.92
CA ASP A 635 -10.59 -31.12 -14.08
C ASP A 635 -11.23 -29.74 -13.85
N MET A 636 -11.96 -29.59 -12.74
CA MET A 636 -12.56 -28.32 -12.35
C MET A 636 -11.50 -27.31 -11.97
N ILE A 637 -11.85 -26.04 -12.18
CA ILE A 637 -11.04 -24.94 -11.68
C ILE A 637 -10.95 -24.97 -10.16
N LYS A 638 -9.76 -24.74 -9.60
CA LYS A 638 -9.51 -24.82 -8.16
C LYS A 638 -9.49 -23.44 -7.50
N ARG A 639 -9.12 -22.39 -8.25
CA ARG A 639 -9.02 -21.02 -7.71
C ARG A 639 -9.52 -19.99 -8.72
N VAL A 640 -10.32 -19.04 -8.24
CA VAL A 640 -10.82 -17.91 -9.04
C VAL A 640 -10.38 -16.61 -8.38
N PHE A 641 -9.65 -15.78 -9.12
CA PHE A 641 -9.22 -14.44 -8.69
C PHE A 641 -10.20 -13.40 -9.23
N VAL A 642 -10.81 -12.64 -8.34
CA VAL A 642 -11.81 -11.64 -8.67
C VAL A 642 -11.20 -10.26 -8.49
N PHE A 643 -10.79 -9.63 -9.59
CA PHE A 643 -10.21 -8.29 -9.60
C PHE A 643 -11.30 -7.25 -9.86
N SER A 644 -11.83 -6.62 -8.81
CA SER A 644 -12.99 -5.72 -8.88
C SER A 644 -12.99 -4.68 -7.76
N ASP A 645 -13.90 -3.70 -7.82
CA ASP A 645 -14.19 -2.74 -6.74
C ASP A 645 -15.09 -3.29 -5.62
N MET A 646 -15.50 -4.57 -5.74
CA MET A 646 -16.41 -5.28 -4.83
C MET A 646 -17.83 -4.70 -4.79
N GLN A 647 -18.20 -3.84 -5.75
CA GLN A 647 -19.56 -3.29 -5.89
C GLN A 647 -20.38 -4.17 -6.83
N PHE A 648 -20.80 -5.35 -6.36
CA PHE A 648 -21.63 -6.25 -7.18
C PHE A 648 -23.03 -5.67 -7.40
N ASP A 649 -23.57 -5.88 -8.59
CA ASP A 649 -24.93 -5.47 -8.96
C ASP A 649 -25.96 -6.44 -8.38
N ALA A 650 -27.16 -5.94 -8.08
CA ALA A 650 -28.29 -6.78 -7.72
C ALA A 650 -28.65 -7.75 -8.88
N ALA A 651 -28.35 -9.04 -8.73
CA ALA A 651 -28.68 -10.08 -9.72
C ALA A 651 -30.20 -10.07 -10.05
N GLN A 652 -30.57 -10.23 -11.33
CA GLN A 652 -31.91 -9.96 -11.90
C GLN A 652 -33.13 -10.55 -11.17
N MET A 653 -34.30 -9.92 -11.38
CA MET A 653 -35.60 -10.22 -10.76
C MET A 653 -36.19 -11.56 -11.25
N GLY A 654 -35.77 -12.67 -10.64
CA GLY A 654 -36.40 -13.99 -10.80
C GLY A 654 -36.89 -14.51 -9.45
N SER A 655 -38.17 -14.85 -9.36
CA SER A 655 -38.91 -15.12 -8.11
C SER A 655 -38.39 -16.32 -7.29
N ARG A 656 -38.09 -16.06 -6.00
CA ARG A 656 -37.95 -16.93 -4.80
C ARG A 656 -36.55 -16.89 -4.16
N GLY A 657 -36.40 -16.09 -3.10
CA GLY A 657 -35.24 -16.13 -2.18
C GLY A 657 -34.32 -14.91 -2.17
N ARG A 658 -34.83 -13.70 -2.46
CA ARG A 658 -34.03 -12.55 -2.91
C ARG A 658 -33.49 -11.61 -1.81
N TRP A 659 -33.76 -11.83 -0.53
CA TRP A 659 -33.56 -10.77 0.47
C TRP A 659 -32.70 -11.18 1.67
N ASP A 660 -32.17 -12.40 1.66
CA ASP A 660 -31.63 -13.04 2.86
C ASP A 660 -30.23 -13.64 2.68
N THR A 661 -29.65 -13.64 1.48
CA THR A 661 -28.33 -14.27 1.25
C THR A 661 -27.40 -13.41 0.38
N THR A 662 -26.12 -13.39 0.74
CA THR A 662 -25.07 -12.70 -0.03
C THR A 662 -24.76 -13.40 -1.36
N ALA A 663 -24.11 -12.70 -2.31
CA ALA A 663 -23.70 -13.31 -3.58
C ALA A 663 -22.80 -14.55 -3.39
N PHE A 664 -21.94 -14.54 -2.38
CA PHE A 664 -21.10 -15.68 -2.01
C PHE A 664 -21.92 -16.90 -1.57
N GLU A 665 -22.91 -16.72 -0.70
CA GLU A 665 -23.79 -17.79 -0.24
C GLU A 665 -24.60 -18.43 -1.39
N ARG A 666 -25.00 -17.61 -2.37
CA ARG A 666 -25.68 -18.09 -3.57
C ARG A 666 -24.76 -18.96 -4.44
N VAL A 667 -23.53 -18.50 -4.70
CA VAL A 667 -22.54 -19.30 -5.43
C VAL A 667 -22.26 -20.61 -4.70
N LYS A 668 -22.05 -20.56 -3.37
CA LYS A 668 -21.81 -21.76 -2.54
C LYS A 668 -22.94 -22.79 -2.66
N ARG A 669 -24.19 -22.32 -2.65
CA ARG A 669 -25.36 -23.19 -2.86
C ARG A 669 -25.40 -23.76 -4.27
N GLY A 670 -25.16 -22.94 -5.30
CA GLY A 670 -25.14 -23.39 -6.69
C GLY A 670 -24.12 -24.51 -6.97
N PHE A 671 -22.93 -24.43 -6.39
CA PHE A 671 -21.93 -25.51 -6.48
C PHE A 671 -22.36 -26.78 -5.74
N ALA A 672 -22.91 -26.64 -4.53
CA ALA A 672 -23.41 -27.78 -3.75
C ALA A 672 -24.54 -28.52 -4.48
N ASP A 673 -25.50 -27.78 -5.06
CA ASP A 673 -26.63 -28.32 -5.82
C ASP A 673 -26.17 -29.00 -7.12
N ALA A 674 -25.09 -28.49 -7.74
CA ALA A 674 -24.48 -29.07 -8.94
C ALA A 674 -23.58 -30.28 -8.65
N GLY A 675 -23.30 -30.60 -7.38
CA GLY A 675 -22.44 -31.71 -6.98
C GLY A 675 -20.93 -31.47 -7.20
N TYR A 676 -20.51 -30.20 -7.29
CA TYR A 676 -19.09 -29.83 -7.42
C TYR A 676 -18.58 -29.13 -6.16
N GLU A 677 -17.29 -29.31 -5.87
CA GLU A 677 -16.61 -28.50 -4.85
C GLU A 677 -16.46 -27.06 -5.36
N MET A 678 -16.76 -26.09 -4.50
CA MET A 678 -16.62 -24.68 -4.84
C MET A 678 -15.12 -24.33 -4.94
N PRO A 679 -14.68 -23.67 -6.02
CA PRO A 679 -13.29 -23.21 -6.12
C PRO A 679 -12.97 -22.21 -5.02
N GLN A 680 -11.70 -22.13 -4.64
CA GLN A 680 -11.22 -21.09 -3.76
C GLN A 680 -11.45 -19.72 -4.40
N LEU A 681 -12.13 -18.81 -3.71
CA LEU A 681 -12.39 -17.46 -4.20
C LEU A 681 -11.43 -16.45 -3.57
N VAL A 682 -10.64 -15.79 -4.41
CA VAL A 682 -9.73 -14.73 -3.99
C VAL A 682 -10.32 -13.39 -4.43
N PHE A 683 -10.92 -12.67 -3.49
CA PHE A 683 -11.48 -11.35 -3.70
C PHE A 683 -10.37 -10.30 -3.61
N TRP A 684 -10.09 -9.61 -4.71
CA TRP A 684 -9.06 -8.60 -4.79
C TRP A 684 -9.68 -7.22 -5.02
N ASN A 685 -9.78 -6.43 -3.94
CA ASN A 685 -10.33 -5.09 -4.01
C ASN A 685 -9.33 -4.12 -4.68
N LEU A 686 -9.82 -3.38 -5.67
CA LEU A 686 -9.05 -2.43 -6.47
C LEU A 686 -9.55 -0.99 -6.37
N ALA A 687 -10.69 -0.70 -5.73
CA ALA A 687 -11.20 0.67 -5.67
C ALA A 687 -11.60 1.15 -4.27
N GLY A 688 -11.55 0.28 -3.25
CA GLY A 688 -11.70 0.61 -1.83
C GLY A 688 -12.95 1.46 -1.49
N GLY A 689 -12.94 2.06 -0.29
CA GLY A 689 -13.97 3.04 0.10
C GLY A 689 -13.72 4.38 -0.59
N ARG A 690 -14.60 4.82 -1.50
CA ARG A 690 -14.38 5.99 -2.38
C ARG A 690 -14.41 7.35 -1.66
N ALA A 691 -14.73 7.38 -0.37
CA ALA A 691 -14.86 8.62 0.41
C ALA A 691 -13.55 9.40 0.67
N GLY A 692 -12.36 8.80 0.49
CA GLY A 692 -11.09 9.49 0.74
C GLY A 692 -10.60 10.41 -0.40
N TYR A 693 -11.36 10.60 -1.47
CA TYR A 693 -10.90 11.35 -2.66
C TYR A 693 -11.17 12.87 -2.62
N LYS A 694 -10.39 13.66 -3.39
CA LYS A 694 -10.51 15.13 -3.52
C LYS A 694 -11.89 15.64 -3.95
N HIS A 695 -12.73 14.77 -4.49
CA HIS A 695 -14.06 15.08 -5.03
C HIS A 695 -15.18 14.27 -4.35
N ALA A 696 -14.93 13.70 -3.16
CA ALA A 696 -15.90 12.90 -2.40
C ALA A 696 -17.17 13.68 -1.94
N GLY A 697 -17.39 14.89 -2.44
CA GLY A 697 -18.59 15.69 -2.20
C GLY A 697 -19.10 16.47 -3.41
N THR A 698 -18.59 16.24 -4.63
CA THR A 698 -18.98 17.04 -5.82
C THR A 698 -19.50 16.22 -7.00
N SER A 699 -19.90 14.96 -6.82
CA SER A 699 -20.52 14.20 -7.90
C SER A 699 -21.50 13.13 -7.39
N TRP A 700 -22.37 12.69 -8.30
CA TRP A 700 -23.15 11.44 -8.24
C TRP A 700 -22.28 10.16 -8.02
N HIS A 701 -20.96 10.29 -7.82
CA HIS A 701 -19.99 9.20 -7.62
C HIS A 701 -19.31 9.26 -6.23
N GLY A 702 -19.87 10.00 -5.27
CA GLY A 702 -19.41 9.98 -3.88
C GLY A 702 -19.78 8.66 -3.21
N GLY A 703 -18.86 7.70 -3.24
CA GLY A 703 -19.11 6.39 -2.64
C GLY A 703 -19.02 6.37 -1.12
N GLY A 704 -19.52 5.29 -0.53
CA GLY A 704 -19.57 5.10 0.93
C GLY A 704 -18.20 5.17 1.61
N PRO A 705 -18.12 5.58 2.89
CA PRO A 705 -16.86 5.61 3.64
C PRO A 705 -16.29 4.23 3.95
N VAL A 706 -17.14 3.21 4.00
CA VAL A 706 -16.81 1.82 4.29
C VAL A 706 -16.98 0.99 3.01
N PRO A 707 -15.94 0.30 2.53
CA PRO A 707 -16.08 -0.60 1.40
C PRO A 707 -16.90 -1.84 1.79
N PRO A 708 -17.78 -2.35 0.91
CA PRO A 708 -18.49 -3.61 1.16
C PRO A 708 -17.51 -4.79 1.22
N MET A 709 -17.72 -5.69 2.18
CA MET A 709 -16.94 -6.91 2.33
C MET A 709 -17.72 -8.10 1.72
N PRO A 710 -17.16 -8.81 0.72
CA PRO A 710 -17.86 -9.90 0.05
C PRO A 710 -18.03 -11.13 0.94
N VAL A 711 -17.14 -11.31 1.92
CA VAL A 711 -17.07 -12.48 2.80
C VAL A 711 -16.61 -12.07 4.21
N THR A 712 -16.80 -12.97 5.17
CA THR A 712 -16.40 -12.84 6.57
C THR A 712 -15.27 -13.81 6.92
N VAL A 713 -14.67 -13.66 8.10
CA VAL A 713 -13.62 -14.58 8.58
C VAL A 713 -14.10 -16.04 8.69
N ALA A 714 -15.42 -16.27 8.81
CA ALA A 714 -16.02 -17.60 8.90
C ALA A 714 -16.15 -18.31 7.55
N ASP A 715 -15.99 -17.59 6.43
CA ASP A 715 -16.20 -18.12 5.09
C ASP A 715 -14.95 -18.87 4.58
N GLU A 716 -14.86 -20.15 4.96
CA GLU A 716 -13.79 -21.04 4.52
C GLU A 716 -13.70 -21.14 2.98
N GLY A 717 -12.48 -21.33 2.46
CA GLY A 717 -12.22 -21.41 1.03
C GLY A 717 -12.16 -20.04 0.34
N THR A 718 -12.00 -18.96 1.11
CA THR A 718 -11.93 -17.60 0.58
C THR A 718 -10.71 -16.84 1.06
N ALA A 719 -10.31 -15.83 0.30
CA ALA A 719 -9.24 -14.90 0.67
C ALA A 719 -9.62 -13.48 0.26
N ILE A 720 -9.26 -12.49 1.08
CA ILE A 720 -9.43 -11.07 0.77
C ILE A 720 -8.04 -10.43 0.64
N VAL A 721 -7.82 -9.77 -0.48
CA VAL A 721 -6.59 -9.05 -0.80
C VAL A 721 -6.95 -7.67 -1.34
N SER A 722 -6.06 -6.71 -1.18
CA SER A 722 -6.28 -5.37 -1.73
C SER A 722 -5.00 -4.65 -2.12
N GLY A 723 -5.16 -3.58 -2.90
CA GLY A 723 -4.09 -2.75 -3.42
C GLY A 723 -3.61 -3.17 -4.82
N TYR A 724 -2.64 -2.43 -5.36
CA TYR A 724 -2.27 -2.51 -6.78
C TYR A 724 -0.97 -3.29 -7.06
N SER A 725 -0.35 -3.82 -6.01
CA SER A 725 1.00 -4.40 -6.07
C SER A 725 0.97 -5.90 -6.40
N GLN A 726 1.81 -6.28 -7.36
CA GLN A 726 2.11 -7.69 -7.67
C GLN A 726 2.79 -8.43 -6.51
N GLY A 727 3.33 -7.73 -5.51
CA GLY A 727 3.97 -8.35 -4.33
C GLY A 727 3.00 -9.27 -3.58
N MET A 728 1.72 -8.87 -3.52
CA MET A 728 0.66 -9.67 -2.91
C MET A 728 0.32 -10.94 -3.70
N LEU A 729 0.60 -10.99 -5.00
CA LEU A 729 0.36 -12.19 -5.81
C LEU A 729 1.28 -13.35 -5.38
N LYS A 730 2.49 -13.04 -4.90
CA LYS A 730 3.45 -14.03 -4.40
C LYS A 730 2.92 -14.82 -3.20
N VAL A 731 2.16 -14.15 -2.34
CA VAL A 731 1.50 -14.76 -1.17
C VAL A 731 0.50 -15.83 -1.61
N LEU A 732 -0.01 -15.76 -2.83
CA LEU A 732 -1.08 -16.61 -3.36
C LEU A 732 -0.58 -17.66 -4.36
N LEU A 733 0.73 -17.72 -4.66
CA LEU A 733 1.32 -18.76 -5.53
C LEU A 733 1.32 -20.12 -4.80
N ASP A 734 1.15 -21.22 -5.55
CA ASP A 734 1.03 -22.57 -4.95
C ASP A 734 2.35 -23.05 -4.35
N ASN A 735 3.48 -22.59 -4.90
CA ASN A 735 4.82 -22.72 -4.32
C ASN A 735 5.31 -21.41 -3.68
N GLY A 736 4.38 -20.51 -3.31
CA GLY A 736 4.65 -19.27 -2.56
C GLY A 736 5.04 -19.54 -1.11
N SER A 737 5.90 -20.53 -0.90
CA SER A 737 6.75 -20.65 0.27
C SER A 737 7.77 -19.53 0.15
N PHE A 738 7.54 -18.48 0.94
CA PHE A 738 8.66 -17.85 1.59
C PHE A 738 9.47 -18.98 2.23
N ASP A 739 10.70 -19.19 1.78
CA ASP A 739 11.52 -20.38 2.03
C ASP A 739 11.44 -20.85 3.51
N ASP A 740 10.46 -21.71 3.78
CA ASP A 740 10.25 -22.42 5.04
C ASP A 740 10.50 -23.89 4.75
N THR A 741 11.74 -24.22 4.38
CA THR A 741 12.22 -25.60 4.40
C THR A 741 12.57 -26.08 5.80
N GLU A 742 12.44 -25.24 6.85
CA GLU A 742 12.77 -25.61 8.23
C GLU A 742 11.56 -25.68 9.18
N ASP A 743 10.40 -25.08 8.86
CA ASP A 743 9.24 -25.03 9.78
C ASP A 743 7.98 -25.79 9.31
N GLU A 744 7.93 -26.26 8.07
CA GLU A 744 6.93 -27.29 7.72
C GLU A 744 7.18 -28.61 8.48
N GLU A 745 8.42 -28.85 8.93
CA GLU A 745 8.74 -29.96 9.83
C GLU A 745 8.31 -29.67 11.26
N SER A 746 8.46 -28.45 11.79
CA SER A 746 8.13 -28.14 13.19
C SER A 746 6.60 -28.15 13.47
N GLU A 747 5.76 -27.73 12.50
CA GLU A 747 4.30 -27.89 12.61
C GLU A 747 3.79 -29.31 12.26
N GLN A 748 4.54 -30.11 11.49
CA GLN A 748 4.25 -31.55 11.32
C GLN A 748 4.64 -32.36 12.57
N ILE A 749 5.69 -31.97 13.28
CA ILE A 749 6.19 -32.67 14.48
C ILE A 749 5.22 -32.51 15.67
N ALA A 750 4.43 -31.44 15.74
CA ALA A 750 3.39 -31.29 16.77
C ALA A 750 2.16 -32.19 16.55
N SER A 751 2.04 -32.86 15.40
CA SER A 751 0.95 -33.82 15.09
C SER A 751 1.41 -35.28 14.99
N THR A 752 2.69 -35.57 15.23
CA THR A 752 3.23 -36.94 15.24
C THR A 752 3.42 -37.51 16.66
N GLY A 753 2.63 -37.00 17.61
CA GLY A 753 2.36 -37.70 18.87
C GLY A 753 1.19 -38.67 18.69
N GLU A 754 1.52 -39.92 18.33
CA GLU A 754 0.72 -41.13 18.53
C GLU A 754 -0.80 -41.02 18.28
N ASN A 755 -1.23 -41.37 17.06
CA ASN A 755 -2.23 -42.42 16.84
C ASN A 755 -2.32 -42.74 15.34
N ALA A 756 -2.10 -44.00 15.02
CA ALA A 756 -2.44 -44.57 13.72
C ALA A 756 -3.96 -44.69 13.64
N ASP A 757 -4.61 -43.91 12.79
CA ASP A 757 -5.93 -44.25 12.30
C ASP A 757 -5.77 -45.24 11.13
N GLU A 758 -6.11 -46.50 11.38
CA GLU A 758 -6.33 -47.54 10.38
C GLU A 758 -7.59 -47.23 9.56
N ASP A 759 -7.57 -46.19 8.74
CA ASP A 759 -8.43 -46.13 7.55
C ASP A 759 -7.83 -45.13 6.56
N GLY A 760 -7.57 -45.58 5.34
CA GLY A 760 -6.82 -44.87 4.30
C GLY A 760 -7.51 -43.63 3.72
N SER A 761 -7.93 -42.70 4.58
CA SER A 761 -8.51 -41.42 4.22
C SER A 761 -7.41 -40.35 4.04
N PRO A 762 -7.50 -39.50 3.00
CA PRO A 762 -6.46 -38.53 2.70
C PRO A 762 -6.37 -37.46 3.79
N VAL A 763 -5.13 -37.07 4.14
CA VAL A 763 -4.81 -35.94 5.02
C VAL A 763 -5.67 -34.73 4.61
N LYS A 764 -6.56 -34.29 5.50
CA LYS A 764 -7.42 -33.12 5.26
C LYS A 764 -6.53 -31.89 5.01
N LYS A 765 -6.53 -31.38 3.77
CA LYS A 765 -5.93 -30.08 3.43
C LYS A 765 -6.49 -29.02 4.40
N ARG A 766 -5.60 -28.34 5.14
CA ARG A 766 -5.96 -27.22 6.03
C ARG A 766 -6.73 -26.19 5.19
N LYS A 767 -7.99 -25.93 5.55
CA LYS A 767 -8.86 -25.01 4.80
C LYS A 767 -8.35 -23.57 4.94
N VAL A 768 -8.21 -22.87 3.82
CA VAL A 768 -7.77 -21.46 3.79
C VAL A 768 -8.95 -20.58 4.20
N ASP A 769 -8.84 -19.90 5.33
CA ASP A 769 -9.74 -18.82 5.74
C ASP A 769 -9.15 -17.43 5.41
N PRO A 770 -9.95 -16.35 5.32
CA PRO A 770 -9.44 -15.02 5.00
C PRO A 770 -8.33 -14.51 5.93
N LEU A 771 -8.39 -14.81 7.23
CA LEU A 771 -7.39 -14.37 8.21
C LEU A 771 -6.07 -15.14 8.05
N SER A 772 -6.11 -16.41 7.64
CA SER A 772 -4.92 -17.18 7.29
C SER A 772 -4.13 -16.55 6.14
N THR A 773 -4.81 -15.84 5.21
CA THR A 773 -4.13 -15.08 4.15
C THR A 773 -3.37 -13.90 4.71
N VAL A 774 -3.94 -13.18 5.70
CA VAL A 774 -3.24 -12.09 6.39
C VAL A 774 -2.03 -12.63 7.13
N ARG A 775 -2.20 -13.69 7.92
CA ARG A 775 -1.09 -14.36 8.63
C ARG A 775 0.02 -14.74 7.65
N ARG A 776 -0.33 -15.36 6.52
CA ARG A 776 0.64 -15.71 5.46
C ARG A 776 1.32 -14.50 4.82
N ALA A 777 0.62 -13.37 4.67
CA ALA A 777 1.21 -12.14 4.13
C ALA A 777 2.22 -11.49 5.08
N VAL A 778 2.08 -11.71 6.39
CA VAL A 778 2.93 -11.09 7.42
C VAL A 778 3.84 -12.07 8.18
N ARG A 779 3.80 -13.37 7.87
CA ARG A 779 4.65 -14.40 8.49
C ARG A 779 6.10 -14.44 7.97
N HIS A 780 6.39 -13.74 6.87
CA HIS A 780 7.73 -13.76 6.29
C HIS A 780 8.79 -13.32 7.31
N LYS A 781 9.94 -14.00 7.37
CA LYS A 781 11.06 -13.73 8.30
C LYS A 781 11.50 -12.27 8.32
N ALA A 782 11.38 -11.59 7.19
CA ALA A 782 11.62 -10.14 7.10
C ALA A 782 10.63 -9.27 7.91
N TYR A 783 9.66 -9.81 8.63
CA TYR A 783 8.81 -9.06 9.56
C TYR A 783 9.12 -9.37 11.03
N ASP A 784 10.04 -10.30 11.32
CA ASP A 784 10.28 -10.78 12.70
C ASP A 784 11.09 -9.83 13.55
N MET A 785 11.80 -8.89 12.90
CA MET A 785 12.49 -7.81 13.59
C MET A 785 11.56 -6.70 14.10
N LEU A 786 10.28 -6.73 13.69
CA LEU A 786 9.31 -5.73 14.12
C LEU A 786 8.89 -5.99 15.57
N LYS A 787 8.99 -4.96 16.41
CA LYS A 787 8.71 -5.05 17.85
C LYS A 787 7.74 -3.95 18.27
N VAL A 788 6.76 -4.30 19.10
CA VAL A 788 5.87 -3.33 19.78
C VAL A 788 6.52 -2.98 21.11
N VAL A 789 6.64 -1.69 21.42
CA VAL A 789 7.41 -1.18 22.56
C VAL A 789 6.55 -0.40 23.55
N ASP A 790 5.52 0.29 23.07
CA ASP A 790 4.62 1.13 23.90
C ASP A 790 3.55 0.31 24.62
#